data_AF-A0AAV7DH22-F1
#
_entry.id   AF-A0AAV7DH22-F1
#
_cell.length_a   1.000
_cell.length_b   1.000
_cell.length_c   1.000
_cell.angle_alpha   90.00
_cell.angle_beta   90.00
_cell.angle_gamma   90.00
#
_symmetry.space_group_name_H-M   'P 1'
#
loop_
_entity.id
_entity.type
_entity.pdbx_description
1 polymer ?
#
loop_
_entity_poly.entity_id
_entity_poly.type
_entity_poly.pdbx_seq_one_letter_code
_entity_poly.pdbx_strand_id
1 'polypeptide(L)'
;MFGATQISKAQFLDKARQAREERKGLKEREKAAVKIQALIRRFLCRCRLQSEIRREVDEFLEGTENGSIKITALAIFRIARKLLMIFRTKQDKVRFEKLCRCILTSMECENETKVWFVSLALSKDLTLLWIKQIKDILWLCCEYLKMLKPDILQDSKLITLYLTMLVNFTDTSTWKICRGKGENLRPALTHICANIMGHLNQKGFYSVLQILLTNGLARSRPSLSKATLTALFSLALRPVLAAQFSDNLLRSFLIHIMSVPALISHLSVLTPDRLSVIETNGLFHKFILFLSREDQCSDVCVCLEGSHTLCLLGNLIHLGHLTEKVLEEETGHFVSVLTQMLSYCQKYVSQKKSNLTHWHPVLGWFSQTVDYGLNESMPLLTKQLQHLWGVHMIRILFREVLSKKLAENPDVSVVTTPSSSPQNNLPMKNLFKRAFQKSASVRHILKPIGGKRVDSQEVQKVCNICVLYQTALTTLTQIRLQILTGLTYLDDLLPKLWAFICELGPQGGLKLFLECLSNDTEESRRLLAMLVLFCDCSRHLITILDDIEVYEEQISFKLEELVTISAFLNCFVFKMVWDGILENAKGETLELFHSVHGWLMVLYERDCRRRFAPEDHWLRKDLKPAVLFQELDKERKRAQLLLQYIPHVIPHKNVFLLFRNIVTKEKEKLGLVETNTASPHVTHITIRRSECLRMAMIS
;
A
#
# COMPACT_ATOMS: atom_id res chain seq x y z
N MET A 1 -61.68 -74.68 41.60
CA MET A 1 -62.31 -74.51 40.27
C MET A 1 -62.64 -73.04 39.91
N PHE A 2 -61.84 -72.03 40.28
CA PHE A 2 -62.15 -70.61 39.97
C PHE A 2 -61.18 -69.90 39.01
N GLY A 3 -60.22 -70.61 38.40
CA GLY A 3 -59.21 -70.00 37.52
C GLY A 3 -59.66 -69.75 36.07
N ALA A 4 -60.58 -70.55 35.53
CA ALA A 4 -60.88 -70.54 34.08
C ALA A 4 -61.69 -69.32 33.60
N THR A 5 -62.58 -68.77 34.43
CA THR A 5 -63.47 -67.65 34.07
C THR A 5 -62.78 -66.28 34.14
N GLN A 6 -61.81 -66.09 35.04
CA GLN A 6 -61.01 -64.85 35.07
C GLN A 6 -60.01 -64.78 33.91
N ILE A 7 -59.42 -65.92 33.51
CA ILE A 7 -58.52 -66.01 32.34
C ILE A 7 -59.27 -65.65 31.05
N SER A 8 -60.53 -66.12 30.90
CA SER A 8 -61.40 -65.78 29.76
C SER A 8 -61.70 -64.27 29.66
N LYS A 9 -62.02 -63.61 30.78
CA LYS A 9 -62.31 -62.17 30.81
C LYS A 9 -61.05 -61.32 30.57
N ALA A 10 -59.91 -61.70 31.14
CA ALA A 10 -58.63 -61.03 30.90
C ALA A 10 -58.19 -61.16 29.43
N GLN A 11 -58.31 -62.36 28.84
CA GLN A 11 -58.04 -62.59 27.42
C GLN A 11 -58.98 -61.80 26.50
N PHE A 12 -60.25 -61.66 26.87
CA PHE A 12 -61.21 -60.85 26.12
C PHE A 12 -60.85 -59.35 26.17
N LEU A 13 -60.50 -58.83 27.34
CA LEU A 13 -60.07 -57.44 27.51
C LEU A 13 -58.77 -57.14 26.78
N ASP A 14 -57.82 -58.07 26.80
CA ASP A 14 -56.55 -57.93 26.08
C ASP A 14 -56.74 -57.98 24.55
N LYS A 15 -57.59 -58.89 24.05
CA LYS A 15 -58.01 -58.88 22.63
C LYS A 15 -58.70 -57.57 22.24
N ALA A 16 -59.55 -57.02 23.10
CA ALA A 16 -60.21 -55.74 22.85
C ALA A 16 -59.21 -54.56 22.88
N ARG A 17 -58.19 -54.61 23.73
CA ARG A 17 -57.09 -53.64 23.79
C ARG A 17 -56.23 -53.72 22.54
N GLN A 18 -55.78 -54.91 22.14
CA GLN A 18 -55.01 -55.15 20.92
C GLN A 18 -55.80 -54.65 19.69
N ALA A 19 -57.09 -54.97 19.58
CA ALA A 19 -57.93 -54.46 18.49
C ALA A 19 -58.08 -52.92 18.50
N ARG A 20 -58.05 -52.27 19.66
CA ARG A 20 -58.05 -50.79 19.76
C ARG A 20 -56.71 -50.20 19.35
N GLU A 21 -55.60 -50.81 19.78
CA GLU A 21 -54.24 -50.40 19.41
C GLU A 21 -54.00 -50.59 17.90
N GLU A 22 -54.48 -51.69 17.32
CA GLU A 22 -54.48 -51.92 15.86
C GLU A 22 -55.31 -50.87 15.11
N ARG A 23 -56.53 -50.56 15.57
CA ARG A 23 -57.34 -49.48 14.97
C ARG A 23 -56.68 -48.12 15.10
N LYS A 24 -56.00 -47.84 16.22
CA LYS A 24 -55.24 -46.60 16.41
C LYS A 24 -54.06 -46.55 15.44
N GLY A 25 -53.30 -47.64 15.32
CA GLY A 25 -52.19 -47.77 14.37
C GLY A 25 -52.64 -47.65 12.91
N LEU A 26 -53.79 -48.21 12.54
CA LEU A 26 -54.39 -48.06 11.21
C LEU A 26 -54.79 -46.60 10.93
N LYS A 27 -55.44 -45.92 11.89
CA LYS A 27 -55.78 -44.49 11.77
C LYS A 27 -54.53 -43.62 11.66
N GLU A 28 -53.47 -43.94 12.38
CA GLU A 28 -52.20 -43.22 12.29
C GLU A 28 -51.51 -43.44 10.93
N ARG A 29 -51.51 -44.67 10.42
CA ARG A 29 -51.03 -45.00 9.07
C ARG A 29 -51.83 -44.28 7.98
N GLU A 30 -53.15 -44.24 8.09
CA GLU A 30 -54.02 -43.53 7.15
C GLU A 30 -53.77 -42.02 7.17
N LYS A 31 -53.68 -41.41 8.37
CA LYS A 31 -53.30 -40.00 8.52
C LYS A 31 -51.92 -39.70 7.92
N ALA A 32 -50.94 -40.58 8.13
CA ALA A 32 -49.61 -40.44 7.55
C ALA A 32 -49.67 -40.54 6.01
N ALA A 33 -50.42 -41.51 5.47
CA ALA A 33 -50.61 -41.68 4.03
C ALA A 33 -51.24 -40.44 3.39
N VAL A 34 -52.29 -39.86 3.99
CA VAL A 34 -52.93 -38.62 3.51
C VAL A 34 -51.95 -37.45 3.50
N LYS A 35 -51.13 -37.29 4.55
CA LYS A 35 -50.10 -36.25 4.61
C LYS A 35 -49.05 -36.42 3.50
N ILE A 36 -48.54 -37.64 3.32
CA ILE A 36 -47.56 -37.95 2.27
C ILE A 36 -48.16 -37.68 0.90
N GLN A 37 -49.37 -38.15 0.62
CA GLN A 37 -50.06 -37.92 -0.65
C GLN A 37 -50.30 -36.43 -0.91
N ALA A 38 -50.72 -35.65 0.09
CA ALA A 38 -50.91 -34.21 -0.04
C ALA A 38 -49.59 -33.49 -0.35
N LEU A 39 -48.50 -33.88 0.31
CA LEU A 39 -47.15 -33.34 0.04
C LEU A 39 -46.69 -33.67 -1.39
N ILE A 40 -46.89 -34.90 -1.85
CA ILE A 40 -46.55 -35.32 -3.22
C ILE A 40 -47.40 -34.57 -4.25
N ARG A 41 -48.72 -34.47 -4.05
CA ARG A 41 -49.62 -33.71 -4.95
C ARG A 41 -49.19 -32.24 -5.03
N ARG A 42 -48.86 -31.61 -3.91
CA ARG A 42 -48.36 -30.23 -3.86
C ARG A 42 -47.02 -30.08 -4.58
N PHE A 43 -46.10 -31.03 -4.40
CA PHE A 43 -44.82 -31.06 -5.09
C PHE A 43 -45.00 -31.19 -6.61
N LEU A 44 -45.79 -32.15 -7.07
CA LEU A 44 -46.08 -32.38 -8.49
C LEU A 44 -46.80 -31.17 -9.12
N CYS A 45 -47.75 -30.56 -8.42
CA CYS A 45 -48.43 -29.34 -8.88
C CYS A 45 -47.43 -28.19 -9.07
N ARG A 46 -46.54 -27.95 -8.09
CA ARG A 46 -45.46 -26.97 -8.23
C ARG A 46 -44.53 -27.29 -9.40
N CYS A 47 -44.17 -28.56 -9.61
CA CYS A 47 -43.34 -28.96 -10.75
C CYS A 47 -44.03 -28.67 -12.08
N ARG A 48 -45.31 -29.03 -12.23
CA ARG A 48 -46.09 -28.74 -13.44
C ARG A 48 -46.19 -27.24 -13.71
N LEU A 49 -46.54 -26.44 -12.70
CA LEU A 49 -46.61 -24.98 -12.81
C LEU A 49 -45.25 -24.38 -13.19
N GLN A 50 -44.16 -24.86 -12.59
CA GLN A 50 -42.81 -24.40 -12.93
C GLN A 50 -42.44 -24.74 -14.37
N SER A 51 -42.78 -25.93 -14.86
CA SER A 51 -42.53 -26.34 -16.24
C SER A 51 -43.37 -25.54 -17.24
N GLU A 52 -44.65 -25.32 -16.93
CA GLU A 52 -45.55 -24.51 -17.76
C GLU A 52 -45.08 -23.06 -17.88
N ILE A 53 -44.72 -22.43 -16.75
CA ILE A 53 -44.16 -21.08 -16.76
C ILE A 53 -42.87 -21.02 -17.58
N ARG A 54 -41.96 -22.00 -17.44
CA ARG A 54 -40.73 -22.02 -18.23
C ARG A 54 -41.01 -22.14 -19.72
N ARG A 55 -41.98 -22.98 -20.11
CA ARG A 55 -42.41 -23.12 -21.50
C ARG A 55 -42.93 -21.80 -22.05
N GLU A 56 -43.83 -21.11 -21.33
CA GLU A 56 -44.33 -19.80 -21.74
C GLU A 56 -43.22 -18.74 -21.87
N VAL A 57 -42.23 -18.77 -20.96
CA VAL A 57 -41.05 -17.90 -21.02
C VAL A 57 -40.21 -18.21 -22.26
N ASP A 58 -39.95 -19.48 -22.54
CA ASP A 58 -39.16 -19.92 -23.69
C ASP A 58 -39.84 -19.55 -25.02
N GLU A 59 -41.14 -19.85 -25.15
CA GLU A 59 -41.96 -19.48 -26.31
C GLU A 59 -41.92 -17.97 -26.57
N PHE A 60 -42.03 -17.15 -25.52
CA PHE A 60 -41.92 -15.71 -25.65
C PHE A 60 -40.53 -15.27 -26.11
N LEU A 61 -39.47 -15.76 -25.47
CA LEU A 61 -38.10 -15.36 -25.77
C LEU A 61 -37.69 -15.78 -27.19
N GLU A 62 -38.00 -17.01 -27.60
CA GLU A 62 -37.75 -17.50 -28.96
C GLU A 62 -38.56 -16.71 -30.00
N GLY A 63 -39.83 -16.40 -29.70
CA GLY A 63 -40.65 -15.59 -30.58
C GLY A 63 -40.15 -14.15 -30.73
N THR A 64 -39.51 -13.58 -29.70
CA THR A 64 -38.85 -12.28 -29.81
C THR A 64 -37.53 -12.33 -30.59
N GLU A 65 -36.75 -13.41 -30.47
CA GLU A 65 -35.51 -13.60 -31.25
C GLU A 65 -35.82 -13.77 -32.75
N ASN A 66 -36.90 -14.48 -33.08
CA ASN A 66 -37.31 -14.73 -34.47
C ASN A 66 -38.17 -13.59 -35.07
N GLY A 67 -38.45 -12.53 -34.31
CA GLY A 67 -39.29 -11.40 -34.75
C GLY A 67 -40.78 -11.73 -34.92
N SER A 68 -41.25 -12.89 -34.46
CA SER A 68 -42.65 -13.32 -34.58
C SER A 68 -43.57 -12.72 -33.51
N ILE A 69 -43.01 -12.24 -32.40
CA ILE A 69 -43.76 -11.60 -31.30
C ILE A 69 -43.38 -10.12 -31.21
N LYS A 70 -44.37 -9.22 -31.26
CA LYS A 70 -44.14 -7.78 -31.03
C LYS A 70 -43.75 -7.53 -29.58
N ILE A 71 -42.55 -6.99 -29.38
CA ILE A 71 -42.02 -6.63 -28.07
C ILE A 71 -42.79 -5.42 -27.52
N THR A 72 -43.36 -5.55 -26.33
CA THR A 72 -43.96 -4.44 -25.58
C THR A 72 -43.47 -4.44 -24.14
N ALA A 73 -43.36 -3.27 -23.52
CA ALA A 73 -42.87 -3.16 -22.14
C ALA A 73 -43.69 -4.02 -21.17
N LEU A 74 -45.02 -4.04 -21.35
CA LEU A 74 -45.93 -4.84 -20.51
C LEU A 74 -45.76 -6.34 -20.71
N ALA A 75 -45.50 -6.80 -21.93
CA ALA A 75 -45.25 -8.23 -22.20
C ALA A 75 -43.96 -8.68 -21.53
N ILE A 76 -42.87 -7.92 -21.69
CA ILE A 76 -41.59 -8.19 -21.00
C ILE A 76 -41.81 -8.23 -19.49
N PHE A 77 -42.51 -7.25 -18.92
CA PHE A 77 -42.77 -7.18 -17.48
C PHE A 77 -43.53 -8.40 -16.96
N ARG A 78 -44.54 -8.89 -17.69
CA ARG A 78 -45.32 -10.08 -17.31
C ARG A 78 -44.46 -11.34 -17.34
N ILE A 79 -43.68 -11.54 -18.41
CA ILE A 79 -42.81 -12.71 -18.57
C ILE A 79 -41.68 -12.70 -17.55
N ALA A 80 -41.02 -11.55 -17.36
CA ALA A 80 -40.01 -11.38 -16.33
C ALA A 80 -40.56 -11.69 -14.93
N ARG A 81 -41.77 -11.25 -14.61
CA ARG A 81 -42.41 -11.51 -13.30
C ARG A 81 -42.67 -13.01 -13.08
N LYS A 82 -43.15 -13.70 -14.11
CA LYS A 82 -43.36 -15.16 -14.06
C LYS A 82 -42.03 -15.89 -13.85
N LEU A 83 -40.99 -15.52 -14.60
CA LEU A 83 -39.66 -16.13 -14.47
C LEU A 83 -39.06 -15.91 -13.08
N LEU A 84 -39.08 -14.67 -12.57
CA LEU A 84 -38.54 -14.32 -11.25
C LEU A 84 -39.23 -15.08 -10.11
N MET A 85 -40.52 -15.39 -10.24
CA MET A 85 -41.27 -16.14 -9.22
C MET A 85 -40.75 -17.57 -9.02
N ILE A 86 -40.19 -18.19 -10.06
CA ILE A 86 -39.74 -19.59 -10.04
C ILE A 86 -38.23 -19.75 -10.25
N PHE A 87 -37.50 -18.63 -10.30
CA PHE A 87 -36.14 -18.55 -10.79
C PHE A 87 -35.18 -19.46 -10.02
N ARG A 88 -34.35 -20.21 -10.74
CA ARG A 88 -33.24 -20.98 -10.17
C ARG A 88 -31.95 -20.67 -10.91
N THR A 89 -30.98 -20.07 -10.21
CA THR A 89 -29.71 -19.57 -10.77
C THR A 89 -28.99 -20.56 -11.69
N LYS A 90 -28.94 -21.85 -11.34
CA LYS A 90 -28.26 -22.86 -12.17
C LYS A 90 -29.06 -23.30 -13.40
N GLN A 91 -30.38 -23.36 -13.29
CA GLN A 91 -31.25 -23.90 -14.35
C GLN A 91 -31.69 -22.84 -15.36
N ASP A 92 -31.82 -21.60 -14.91
CA ASP A 92 -32.44 -20.52 -15.69
C ASP A 92 -31.42 -19.49 -16.18
N LYS A 93 -30.11 -19.82 -16.17
CA LYS A 93 -29.01 -18.95 -16.64
C LYS A 93 -29.23 -18.45 -18.07
N VAL A 94 -29.55 -19.35 -19.00
CA VAL A 94 -29.76 -19.01 -20.42
C VAL A 94 -31.04 -18.18 -20.60
N ARG A 95 -32.13 -18.54 -19.91
CA ARG A 95 -33.38 -17.74 -19.92
C ARG A 95 -33.15 -16.33 -19.41
N PHE A 96 -32.35 -16.18 -18.35
CA PHE A 96 -31.99 -14.88 -17.79
C PHE A 96 -31.16 -14.06 -18.76
N GLU A 97 -30.17 -14.65 -19.43
CA GLU A 97 -29.39 -13.99 -20.47
C GLU A 97 -30.30 -13.45 -21.59
N LYS A 98 -31.16 -14.30 -22.14
CA LYS A 98 -32.13 -13.92 -23.18
C LYS A 98 -33.08 -12.83 -22.71
N LEU A 99 -33.57 -12.91 -21.46
CA LEU A 99 -34.42 -11.87 -20.88
C LEU A 99 -33.69 -10.52 -20.80
N CYS A 100 -32.44 -10.49 -20.33
CA CYS A 100 -31.64 -9.27 -20.28
C CYS A 100 -31.41 -8.68 -21.66
N ARG A 101 -31.11 -9.52 -22.67
CA ARG A 101 -31.00 -9.07 -24.07
C ARG A 101 -32.31 -8.46 -24.56
N CYS A 102 -33.45 -9.14 -24.34
CA CYS A 102 -34.78 -8.66 -24.70
C CYS A 102 -35.09 -7.28 -24.07
N ILE A 103 -34.77 -7.11 -22.78
CA ILE A 103 -34.95 -5.82 -22.09
C ILE A 103 -34.08 -4.73 -22.73
N LEU A 104 -32.80 -5.00 -23.00
CA LEU A 104 -31.90 -4.00 -23.62
C LEU A 104 -32.33 -3.64 -25.03
N THR A 105 -32.65 -4.62 -25.87
CA THR A 105 -33.17 -4.39 -27.23
C THR A 105 -34.43 -3.54 -27.18
N SER A 106 -35.32 -3.77 -26.20
CA SER A 106 -36.51 -2.93 -26.02
C SER A 106 -36.17 -1.46 -25.77
N MET A 107 -35.03 -1.15 -25.13
CA MET A 107 -34.59 0.22 -24.84
C MET A 107 -33.94 0.90 -26.06
N GLU A 108 -33.47 0.10 -27.03
CA GLU A 108 -32.80 0.58 -28.24
C GLU A 108 -33.77 0.91 -29.39
N CYS A 109 -35.03 0.41 -29.34
CA CYS A 109 -36.04 0.72 -30.35
C CYS A 109 -36.26 2.24 -30.54
N GLU A 110 -36.45 2.67 -31.77
CA GLU A 110 -36.73 4.08 -32.12
C GLU A 110 -38.23 4.35 -32.17
N ASN A 111 -38.63 5.56 -31.78
CA ASN A 111 -39.96 6.15 -31.98
C ASN A 111 -41.18 5.39 -31.39
N GLU A 112 -41.00 4.34 -30.58
CA GLU A 112 -42.09 3.64 -29.88
C GLU A 112 -41.95 3.73 -28.34
N THR A 113 -42.45 4.80 -27.74
CA THR A 113 -42.37 5.04 -26.27
C THR A 113 -43.00 3.93 -25.42
N LYS A 114 -43.97 3.18 -25.95
CA LYS A 114 -44.64 2.06 -25.26
C LYS A 114 -43.83 0.76 -25.26
N VAL A 115 -42.76 0.69 -26.05
CA VAL A 115 -41.90 -0.51 -26.15
C VAL A 115 -40.78 -0.46 -25.11
N TRP A 116 -40.26 0.73 -24.82
CA TRP A 116 -39.20 0.91 -23.84
C TRP A 116 -39.61 0.36 -22.48
N PHE A 117 -38.86 -0.60 -21.96
CA PHE A 117 -39.16 -1.22 -20.68
C PHE A 117 -39.30 -0.20 -19.54
N VAL A 118 -38.55 0.90 -19.59
CA VAL A 118 -38.62 2.00 -18.62
C VAL A 118 -39.94 2.79 -18.64
N SER A 119 -40.73 2.70 -19.71
CA SER A 119 -42.03 3.40 -19.80
C SER A 119 -43.00 3.01 -18.68
N LEU A 120 -42.85 1.80 -18.14
CA LEU A 120 -43.63 1.31 -16.99
C LEU A 120 -43.34 2.08 -15.70
N ALA A 121 -42.19 2.76 -15.60
CA ALA A 121 -41.88 3.65 -14.48
C ALA A 121 -42.82 4.86 -14.41
N LEU A 122 -43.50 5.21 -15.51
CA LEU A 122 -44.48 6.30 -15.57
C LEU A 122 -45.93 5.84 -15.34
N SER A 123 -46.17 4.54 -15.16
CA SER A 123 -47.51 3.98 -14.99
C SER A 123 -47.95 4.00 -13.52
N LYS A 124 -49.04 4.71 -13.21
CA LYS A 124 -49.59 4.83 -11.85
C LYS A 124 -49.75 3.49 -11.12
N ASP A 125 -50.16 2.44 -11.82
CA ASP A 125 -50.43 1.12 -11.23
C ASP A 125 -49.19 0.21 -11.18
N LEU A 126 -48.23 0.41 -12.10
CA LEU A 126 -47.12 -0.52 -12.31
C LEU A 126 -45.78 0.00 -11.80
N THR A 127 -45.60 1.30 -11.54
CA THR A 127 -44.30 1.88 -11.15
C THR A 127 -43.66 1.15 -9.97
N LEU A 128 -44.38 0.91 -8.88
CA LEU A 128 -43.81 0.25 -7.69
C LEU A 128 -43.43 -1.21 -7.96
N LEU A 129 -44.27 -1.93 -8.72
CA LEU A 129 -44.00 -3.32 -9.09
C LEU A 129 -42.81 -3.41 -10.07
N TRP A 130 -42.69 -2.46 -10.98
CA TRP A 130 -41.57 -2.33 -11.90
C TRP A 130 -40.27 -2.01 -11.16
N ILE A 131 -40.28 -1.07 -10.21
CA ILE A 131 -39.10 -0.76 -9.36
C ILE A 131 -38.63 -2.01 -8.60
N LYS A 132 -39.56 -2.79 -8.04
CA LYS A 132 -39.21 -4.06 -7.38
C LYS A 132 -38.60 -5.06 -8.38
N GLN A 133 -39.25 -5.24 -9.53
CA GLN A 133 -38.78 -6.18 -10.56
C GLN A 133 -37.39 -5.82 -11.08
N ILE A 134 -37.13 -4.53 -11.38
CA ILE A 134 -35.82 -4.12 -11.89
C ILE A 134 -34.73 -4.26 -10.83
N LYS A 135 -35.02 -4.00 -9.55
CA LYS A 135 -34.09 -4.27 -8.45
C LYS A 135 -33.71 -5.75 -8.37
N ASP A 136 -34.69 -6.65 -8.49
CA ASP A 136 -34.45 -8.09 -8.47
C ASP A 136 -33.63 -8.55 -9.69
N ILE A 137 -33.94 -8.05 -10.89
CA ILE A 137 -33.19 -8.35 -12.12
C ILE A 137 -31.75 -7.85 -12.02
N LEU A 138 -31.52 -6.60 -11.61
CA LEU A 138 -30.17 -6.04 -11.50
C LEU A 138 -29.36 -6.72 -10.40
N TRP A 139 -30.00 -7.17 -9.32
CA TRP A 139 -29.32 -7.98 -8.32
C TRP A 139 -28.92 -9.35 -8.86
N LEU A 140 -29.77 -10.01 -9.66
CA LEU A 140 -29.40 -11.24 -10.35
C LEU A 140 -28.23 -11.02 -11.32
N CYS A 141 -28.18 -9.88 -12.04
CA CYS A 141 -27.01 -9.50 -12.82
C CYS A 141 -25.74 -9.45 -11.94
N CYS A 142 -25.82 -8.84 -10.76
CA CYS A 142 -24.70 -8.79 -9.81
C CYS A 142 -24.26 -10.18 -9.32
N GLU A 143 -25.20 -11.06 -8.99
CA GLU A 143 -24.91 -12.43 -8.56
C GLU A 143 -24.21 -13.23 -9.66
N TYR A 144 -24.63 -13.09 -10.92
CA TYR A 144 -23.91 -13.71 -12.04
C TYR A 144 -22.53 -13.08 -12.24
N LEU A 145 -22.39 -11.75 -12.15
CA LEU A 145 -21.10 -11.07 -12.30
C LEU A 145 -20.04 -11.59 -11.31
N LYS A 146 -20.43 -11.95 -10.07
CA LYS A 146 -19.50 -12.57 -9.09
C LYS A 146 -18.89 -13.90 -9.57
N MET A 147 -19.61 -14.64 -10.42
CA MET A 147 -19.21 -15.98 -10.87
C MET A 147 -18.44 -15.97 -12.19
N LEU A 148 -18.45 -14.86 -12.93
CA LEU A 148 -17.87 -14.75 -14.27
C LEU A 148 -16.40 -14.35 -14.22
N LYS A 149 -15.62 -14.86 -15.17
CA LYS A 149 -14.19 -14.56 -15.29
C LYS A 149 -13.90 -13.75 -16.57
N PRO A 150 -13.32 -12.54 -16.48
CA PRO A 150 -13.10 -11.69 -17.65
C PRO A 150 -12.19 -12.28 -18.74
N ASP A 151 -11.29 -13.19 -18.37
CA ASP A 151 -10.37 -13.88 -19.28
C ASP A 151 -11.04 -14.94 -20.15
N ILE A 152 -12.24 -15.39 -19.80
CA ILE A 152 -13.01 -16.34 -20.59
C ILE A 152 -13.88 -15.55 -21.57
N LEU A 153 -13.71 -15.78 -22.89
CA LEU A 153 -14.41 -15.03 -23.93
C LEU A 153 -15.94 -15.06 -23.80
N GLN A 154 -16.52 -16.23 -23.45
CA GLN A 154 -17.96 -16.37 -23.25
C GLN A 154 -18.44 -15.56 -22.04
N ASP A 155 -17.71 -15.62 -20.93
CA ASP A 155 -18.00 -14.86 -19.73
C ASP A 155 -17.84 -13.36 -19.96
N SER A 156 -16.85 -12.92 -20.74
CA SER A 156 -16.63 -11.51 -21.10
C SER A 156 -17.84 -10.90 -21.83
N LYS A 157 -18.50 -11.67 -22.72
CA LYS A 157 -19.75 -11.26 -23.36
C LYS A 157 -20.89 -11.10 -22.33
N LEU A 158 -21.00 -12.04 -21.38
CA LEU A 158 -22.00 -11.98 -20.31
C LEU A 158 -21.74 -10.84 -19.32
N ILE A 159 -20.48 -10.59 -18.97
CA ILE A 159 -20.06 -9.45 -18.15
C ILE A 159 -20.51 -8.16 -18.82
N THR A 160 -20.23 -8.00 -20.11
CA THR A 160 -20.65 -6.82 -20.87
C THR A 160 -22.18 -6.68 -20.86
N LEU A 161 -22.93 -7.76 -21.10
CA LEU A 161 -24.40 -7.74 -21.05
C LEU A 161 -24.93 -7.27 -19.68
N TYR A 162 -24.45 -7.86 -18.59
CA TYR A 162 -24.93 -7.55 -17.25
C TYR A 162 -24.48 -6.18 -16.75
N LEU A 163 -23.28 -5.72 -17.13
CA LEU A 163 -22.85 -4.35 -16.86
C LEU A 163 -23.68 -3.34 -17.66
N THR A 164 -24.02 -3.62 -18.92
CA THR A 164 -24.91 -2.74 -19.71
C THR A 164 -26.29 -2.63 -19.08
N MET A 165 -26.84 -3.74 -18.56
CA MET A 165 -28.08 -3.69 -17.76
C MET A 165 -27.95 -2.74 -16.56
N LEU A 166 -26.87 -2.88 -15.77
CA LEU A 166 -26.62 -2.02 -14.63
C LEU A 166 -26.44 -0.55 -15.04
N VAL A 167 -25.64 -0.28 -16.07
CA VAL A 167 -25.37 1.08 -16.56
C VAL A 167 -26.66 1.75 -17.03
N ASN A 168 -27.48 1.03 -17.82
CA ASN A 168 -28.74 1.55 -18.34
C ASN A 168 -29.76 1.81 -17.23
N PHE A 169 -29.92 0.95 -16.23
CA PHE A 169 -30.98 1.13 -15.23
C PHE A 169 -30.54 1.84 -13.95
N THR A 170 -29.32 2.39 -13.92
CA THR A 170 -28.82 3.23 -12.81
C THR A 170 -28.52 4.67 -13.24
N ASP A 171 -28.83 5.04 -14.48
CA ASP A 171 -28.60 6.37 -15.01
C ASP A 171 -29.59 6.70 -16.13
N THR A 172 -30.07 7.94 -16.16
CA THR A 172 -31.14 8.36 -17.08
C THR A 172 -30.62 8.87 -18.44
N SER A 173 -29.30 9.03 -18.62
CA SER A 173 -28.72 9.64 -19.83
C SER A 173 -29.00 8.82 -21.10
N THR A 174 -29.05 7.50 -20.97
CA THR A 174 -29.36 6.60 -22.09
C THR A 174 -30.86 6.45 -22.34
N TRP A 175 -31.71 6.97 -21.45
CA TRP A 175 -33.16 6.81 -21.56
C TRP A 175 -33.72 7.80 -22.57
N LYS A 176 -34.13 7.29 -23.72
CA LYS A 176 -34.78 8.08 -24.78
C LYS A 176 -36.05 8.81 -24.29
N ILE A 177 -36.72 8.28 -23.26
CA ILE A 177 -37.90 8.90 -22.63
C ILE A 177 -37.59 10.22 -21.93
N CYS A 178 -36.32 10.46 -21.58
CA CYS A 178 -35.85 11.68 -20.91
C CYS A 178 -35.38 12.75 -21.90
N ARG A 179 -35.59 12.58 -23.21
CA ARG A 179 -35.20 13.55 -24.27
C ARG A 179 -36.39 14.43 -24.68
N GLY A 180 -36.14 15.65 -25.12
CA GLY A 180 -37.18 16.58 -25.62
C GLY A 180 -38.23 16.91 -24.56
N LYS A 181 -39.51 16.65 -24.84
CA LYS A 181 -40.61 16.94 -23.89
C LYS A 181 -40.52 16.15 -22.57
N GLY A 182 -39.73 15.08 -22.52
CA GLY A 182 -39.52 14.25 -21.33
C GLY A 182 -38.44 14.75 -20.37
N GLU A 183 -37.76 15.88 -20.66
CA GLU A 183 -36.71 16.41 -19.78
C GLU A 183 -37.22 16.77 -18.38
N ASN A 184 -38.46 17.23 -18.28
CA ASN A 184 -39.10 17.55 -16.99
C ASN A 184 -39.27 16.32 -16.09
N LEU A 185 -39.26 15.10 -16.66
CA LEU A 185 -39.36 13.84 -15.89
C LEU A 185 -37.99 13.39 -15.35
N ARG A 186 -36.89 13.94 -15.87
CA ARG A 186 -35.52 13.52 -15.54
C ARG A 186 -35.24 13.54 -14.03
N PRO A 187 -35.60 14.58 -13.25
CA PRO A 187 -35.34 14.59 -11.81
C PRO A 187 -36.00 13.42 -11.05
N ALA A 188 -37.26 13.12 -11.35
CA ALA A 188 -38.00 12.03 -10.71
C ALA A 188 -37.44 10.66 -11.09
N LEU A 189 -37.07 10.48 -12.35
CA LEU A 189 -36.45 9.26 -12.87
C LEU A 189 -35.03 9.05 -12.31
N THR A 190 -34.25 10.12 -12.15
CA THR A 190 -32.94 10.07 -11.48
C THR A 190 -33.08 9.65 -10.01
N HIS A 191 -34.12 10.11 -9.31
CA HIS A 191 -34.40 9.66 -7.95
C HIS A 191 -34.72 8.15 -7.90
N ILE A 192 -35.42 7.61 -8.89
CA ILE A 192 -35.64 6.16 -9.00
C ILE A 192 -34.30 5.42 -9.22
N CYS A 193 -33.42 5.91 -10.09
CA CYS A 193 -32.09 5.35 -10.28
C CYS A 193 -31.27 5.36 -8.98
N ALA A 194 -31.31 6.45 -8.21
CA ALA A 194 -30.66 6.54 -6.90
C ALA A 194 -31.24 5.50 -5.92
N ASN A 195 -32.56 5.31 -5.91
CA ASN A 195 -33.22 4.31 -5.08
C ASN A 195 -32.84 2.86 -5.47
N ILE A 196 -32.66 2.60 -6.77
CA ILE A 196 -32.17 1.32 -7.28
C ILE A 196 -30.70 1.10 -6.84
N MET A 197 -29.84 2.09 -7.02
CA MET A 197 -28.43 2.02 -6.58
C MET A 197 -28.31 1.81 -5.07
N GLY A 198 -29.12 2.51 -4.26
CA GLY A 198 -29.17 2.31 -2.82
C GLY A 198 -29.53 0.87 -2.44
N HIS A 199 -30.49 0.25 -3.13
CA HIS A 199 -30.83 -1.16 -2.93
C HIS A 199 -29.68 -2.10 -3.29
N LEU A 200 -28.98 -1.86 -4.40
CA LEU A 200 -27.83 -2.67 -4.80
C LEU A 200 -26.70 -2.57 -3.77
N ASN A 201 -26.40 -1.36 -3.31
CA ASN A 201 -25.37 -1.12 -2.29
C ASN A 201 -25.67 -1.86 -0.98
N GLN A 202 -26.92 -1.81 -0.49
CA GLN A 202 -27.34 -2.55 0.70
C GLN A 202 -27.16 -4.07 0.58
N LYS A 203 -27.21 -4.61 -0.65
CA LYS A 203 -26.98 -6.04 -0.91
C LYS A 203 -25.51 -6.41 -1.14
N GLY A 204 -24.59 -5.44 -1.17
CA GLY A 204 -23.16 -5.68 -1.35
C GLY A 204 -22.65 -5.45 -2.78
N PHE A 205 -23.17 -4.43 -3.48
CA PHE A 205 -22.74 -4.07 -4.84
C PHE A 205 -21.23 -3.83 -4.97
N TYR A 206 -20.62 -3.10 -4.04
CA TYR A 206 -19.17 -2.84 -4.08
C TYR A 206 -18.33 -4.12 -4.04
N SER A 207 -18.75 -5.13 -3.27
CA SER A 207 -18.07 -6.43 -3.24
C SER A 207 -18.14 -7.15 -4.60
N VAL A 208 -19.28 -7.05 -5.31
CA VAL A 208 -19.41 -7.59 -6.69
C VAL A 208 -18.39 -6.92 -7.62
N LEU A 209 -18.33 -5.59 -7.58
CA LEU A 209 -17.41 -4.82 -8.43
C LEU A 209 -15.95 -5.13 -8.08
N GLN A 210 -15.61 -5.24 -6.79
CA GLN A 210 -14.27 -5.61 -6.33
C GLN A 210 -13.84 -6.96 -6.89
N ILE A 211 -14.68 -7.99 -6.79
CA ILE A 211 -14.36 -9.34 -7.30
C ILE A 211 -14.06 -9.26 -8.80
N LEU A 212 -14.91 -8.57 -9.57
CA LEU A 212 -14.75 -8.50 -11.02
C LEU A 212 -13.52 -7.66 -11.43
N LEU A 213 -13.28 -6.53 -10.76
CA LEU A 213 -12.11 -5.70 -10.96
C LEU A 213 -10.82 -6.46 -10.61
N THR A 214 -10.79 -7.16 -9.48
CA THR A 214 -9.63 -7.94 -9.03
C THR A 214 -9.34 -9.08 -10.01
N ASN A 215 -10.36 -9.86 -10.39
CA ASN A 215 -10.21 -10.92 -11.40
C ASN A 215 -9.70 -10.37 -12.73
N GLY A 216 -10.06 -9.14 -13.07
CA GLY A 216 -9.69 -8.46 -14.30
C GLY A 216 -8.32 -7.79 -14.32
N LEU A 217 -7.87 -7.27 -13.17
CA LEU A 217 -6.73 -6.35 -13.04
C LEU A 217 -5.56 -6.90 -12.19
N ALA A 218 -5.80 -7.83 -11.26
CA ALA A 218 -4.74 -8.42 -10.42
C ALA A 218 -3.91 -9.44 -11.23
N ARG A 219 -3.13 -8.92 -12.19
CA ARG A 219 -2.32 -9.65 -13.16
C ARG A 219 -1.40 -8.69 -13.91
N SER A 220 -0.42 -9.23 -14.61
CA SER A 220 0.53 -8.41 -15.40
C SER A 220 -0.12 -7.69 -16.58
N ARG A 221 -1.13 -8.29 -17.22
CA ARG A 221 -1.90 -7.72 -18.33
C ARG A 221 -3.40 -7.76 -18.01
N PRO A 222 -4.11 -6.62 -18.05
CA PRO A 222 -5.53 -6.59 -17.73
C PRO A 222 -6.34 -7.41 -18.75
N SER A 223 -7.32 -8.17 -18.27
CA SER A 223 -8.27 -8.92 -19.12
C SER A 223 -9.56 -8.15 -19.39
N LEU A 224 -9.79 -7.03 -18.71
CA LEU A 224 -10.94 -6.15 -18.95
C LEU A 224 -10.70 -5.27 -20.17
N SER A 225 -11.72 -5.16 -21.03
CA SER A 225 -11.72 -4.21 -22.14
C SER A 225 -11.88 -2.76 -21.64
N LYS A 226 -11.51 -1.79 -22.49
CA LYS A 226 -11.74 -0.35 -22.25
C LYS A 226 -13.19 -0.05 -21.84
N ALA A 227 -14.15 -0.63 -22.56
CA ALA A 227 -15.58 -0.42 -22.30
C ALA A 227 -16.01 -1.02 -20.95
N THR A 228 -15.56 -2.24 -20.65
CA THR A 228 -15.88 -2.94 -19.39
C THR A 228 -15.32 -2.20 -18.18
N LEU A 229 -14.06 -1.77 -18.24
CA LEU A 229 -13.43 -1.00 -17.15
C LEU A 229 -14.12 0.36 -16.96
N THR A 230 -14.47 1.04 -18.06
CA THR A 230 -15.23 2.30 -18.00
C THR A 230 -16.57 2.11 -17.30
N ALA A 231 -17.30 1.05 -17.63
CA ALA A 231 -18.59 0.74 -17.01
C ALA A 231 -18.44 0.44 -15.51
N LEU A 232 -17.48 -0.42 -15.13
CA LEU A 232 -17.21 -0.77 -13.74
C LEU A 232 -16.87 0.46 -12.90
N PHE A 233 -15.95 1.29 -13.36
CA PHE A 233 -15.56 2.49 -12.63
C PHE A 233 -16.70 3.50 -12.53
N SER A 234 -17.46 3.70 -13.61
CA SER A 234 -18.62 4.61 -13.59
C SER A 234 -19.71 4.12 -12.63
N LEU A 235 -19.99 2.82 -12.62
CA LEU A 235 -20.93 2.21 -11.69
C LEU A 235 -20.48 2.30 -10.23
N ALA A 236 -19.17 2.15 -9.97
CA ALA A 236 -18.61 2.31 -8.64
C ALA A 236 -18.72 3.76 -8.12
N LEU A 237 -18.55 4.74 -9.00
CA LEU A 237 -18.51 6.16 -8.64
C LEU A 237 -19.91 6.76 -8.45
N ARG A 238 -20.90 6.34 -9.23
CA ARG A 238 -22.27 6.90 -9.20
C ARG A 238 -22.89 6.98 -7.79
N PRO A 239 -22.84 5.93 -6.94
CA PRO A 239 -23.44 6.02 -5.62
C PRO A 239 -22.75 7.04 -4.71
N VAL A 240 -21.42 7.17 -4.83
CA VAL A 240 -20.64 8.17 -4.07
C VAL A 240 -21.07 9.58 -4.47
N LEU A 241 -21.23 9.84 -5.78
CA LEU A 241 -21.71 11.13 -6.29
C LEU A 241 -23.14 11.44 -5.84
N ALA A 242 -24.04 10.46 -5.97
CA ALA A 242 -25.45 10.62 -5.61
C ALA A 242 -25.64 10.93 -4.12
N ALA A 243 -24.76 10.41 -3.27
CA ALA A 243 -24.75 10.66 -1.83
C ALA A 243 -23.81 11.79 -1.41
N GLN A 244 -23.35 12.62 -2.35
CA GLN A 244 -22.48 13.77 -2.10
C GLN A 244 -21.23 13.41 -1.27
N PHE A 245 -20.61 12.27 -1.58
CA PHE A 245 -19.39 11.79 -0.92
C PHE A 245 -19.55 11.53 0.58
N SER A 246 -20.69 10.99 1.02
CA SER A 246 -20.87 10.55 2.41
C SER A 246 -19.74 9.61 2.87
N ASP A 247 -19.30 9.74 4.12
CA ASP A 247 -18.22 8.96 4.72
C ASP A 247 -18.37 7.44 4.50
N ASN A 248 -19.57 6.89 4.69
CA ASN A 248 -19.84 5.45 4.50
C ASN A 248 -19.54 4.96 3.08
N LEU A 249 -19.87 5.77 2.07
CA LEU A 249 -19.66 5.41 0.67
C LEU A 249 -18.23 5.71 0.20
N LEU A 250 -17.59 6.76 0.72
CA LEU A 250 -16.15 6.98 0.53
C LEU A 250 -15.33 5.81 1.09
N ARG A 251 -15.63 5.40 2.33
CA ARG A 251 -15.05 4.22 2.97
C ARG A 251 -15.22 2.96 2.11
N SER A 252 -16.45 2.70 1.67
CA SER A 252 -16.74 1.54 0.81
C SER A 252 -15.98 1.60 -0.53
N PHE A 253 -15.88 2.77 -1.13
CA PHE A 253 -15.13 2.97 -2.37
C PHE A 253 -13.62 2.75 -2.17
N LEU A 254 -13.06 3.24 -1.06
CA LEU A 254 -11.65 3.04 -0.72
C LEU A 254 -11.33 1.55 -0.50
N ILE A 255 -12.18 0.85 0.26
CA ILE A 255 -11.99 -0.57 0.62
C ILE A 255 -12.20 -1.51 -0.57
N HIS A 256 -13.15 -1.23 -1.45
CA HIS A 256 -13.53 -2.19 -2.51
C HIS A 256 -13.03 -1.83 -3.90
N ILE A 257 -12.73 -0.55 -4.17
CA ILE A 257 -12.39 -0.07 -5.50
C ILE A 257 -10.96 0.44 -5.52
N MET A 258 -10.62 1.44 -4.69
CA MET A 258 -9.27 2.01 -4.69
C MET A 258 -8.19 1.08 -4.12
N SER A 259 -8.57 0.01 -3.44
CA SER A 259 -7.67 -1.06 -3.00
C SER A 259 -7.39 -2.12 -4.07
N VAL A 260 -8.07 -2.07 -5.22
CA VAL A 260 -7.80 -3.00 -6.33
C VAL A 260 -6.40 -2.75 -6.87
N PRO A 261 -5.58 -3.80 -7.07
CA PRO A 261 -4.18 -3.63 -7.47
C PRO A 261 -4.04 -2.82 -8.76
N ALA A 262 -3.15 -1.83 -8.74
CA ALA A 262 -2.80 -1.00 -9.88
C ALA A 262 -3.95 -0.33 -10.63
N LEU A 263 -5.10 -0.11 -9.97
CA LEU A 263 -6.29 0.51 -10.58
C LEU A 263 -5.95 1.81 -11.31
N ILE A 264 -5.23 2.74 -10.68
CA ILE A 264 -4.92 4.04 -11.29
C ILE A 264 -4.04 3.86 -12.53
N SER A 265 -3.04 2.96 -12.48
CA SER A 265 -2.23 2.64 -13.65
C SER A 265 -3.05 2.08 -14.80
N HIS A 266 -4.01 1.19 -14.52
CA HIS A 266 -4.89 0.65 -15.54
C HIS A 266 -5.85 1.70 -16.12
N LEU A 267 -6.39 2.60 -15.29
CA LEU A 267 -7.22 3.71 -15.74
C LEU A 267 -6.43 4.67 -16.65
N SER A 268 -5.19 5.02 -16.29
CA SER A 268 -4.32 5.88 -17.11
C SER A 268 -4.08 5.32 -18.51
N VAL A 269 -3.91 4.00 -18.62
CA VAL A 269 -3.60 3.34 -19.90
C VAL A 269 -4.85 3.07 -20.73
N LEU A 270 -5.91 2.53 -20.12
CA LEU A 270 -7.07 2.04 -20.87
C LEU A 270 -8.18 3.10 -21.01
N THR A 271 -8.40 3.91 -19.98
CA THR A 271 -9.55 4.81 -19.87
C THR A 271 -9.17 6.17 -19.29
N PRO A 272 -8.29 6.95 -19.94
CA PRO A 272 -7.83 8.24 -19.43
C PRO A 272 -8.98 9.23 -19.19
N ASP A 273 -10.07 9.14 -19.98
CA ASP A 273 -11.29 9.93 -19.79
C ASP A 273 -11.96 9.72 -18.42
N ARG A 274 -11.65 8.63 -17.71
CA ARG A 274 -12.16 8.41 -16.35
C ARG A 274 -11.30 9.12 -15.30
N LEU A 275 -10.02 9.37 -15.57
CA LEU A 275 -9.17 10.15 -14.67
C LEU A 275 -9.60 11.62 -14.61
N SER A 276 -10.03 12.20 -15.74
CA SER A 276 -10.58 13.56 -15.74
C SER A 276 -11.85 13.67 -14.87
N VAL A 277 -12.64 12.60 -14.77
CA VAL A 277 -13.78 12.55 -13.85
C VAL A 277 -13.32 12.52 -12.39
N ILE A 278 -12.23 11.83 -12.06
CA ILE A 278 -11.64 11.82 -10.71
C ILE A 278 -11.19 13.24 -10.32
N GLU A 279 -10.51 13.92 -11.25
CA GLU A 279 -10.04 15.30 -11.06
C GLU A 279 -11.21 16.29 -10.93
N THR A 280 -12.18 16.24 -11.84
CA THR A 280 -13.36 17.14 -11.84
C THR A 280 -14.16 17.04 -10.55
N ASN A 281 -14.22 15.85 -9.94
CA ASN A 281 -14.93 15.62 -8.68
C ASN A 281 -14.05 15.82 -7.43
N GLY A 282 -12.78 16.21 -7.59
CA GLY A 282 -11.85 16.43 -6.49
C GLY A 282 -11.63 15.19 -5.61
N LEU A 283 -11.69 13.99 -6.19
CA LEU A 283 -11.67 12.75 -5.41
C LEU A 283 -10.38 12.55 -4.61
N PHE A 284 -9.23 12.94 -5.17
CA PHE A 284 -7.95 12.83 -4.46
C PHE A 284 -7.98 13.61 -3.13
N HIS A 285 -8.34 14.89 -3.17
CA HIS A 285 -8.52 15.74 -1.98
C HIS A 285 -9.47 15.08 -0.97
N LYS A 286 -10.63 14.58 -1.43
CA LYS A 286 -11.62 13.92 -0.55
C LYS A 286 -11.07 12.64 0.08
N PHE A 287 -10.33 11.82 -0.64
CA PHE A 287 -9.71 10.61 -0.10
C PHE A 287 -8.65 10.95 0.95
N ILE A 288 -7.79 11.93 0.68
CA ILE A 288 -6.73 12.35 1.59
C ILE A 288 -7.31 12.97 2.87
N LEU A 289 -8.33 13.83 2.78
CA LEU A 289 -9.00 14.37 3.96
C LEU A 289 -9.80 13.30 4.73
N PHE A 290 -10.43 12.35 4.04
CA PHE A 290 -11.13 11.26 4.72
C PHE A 290 -10.15 10.40 5.52
N LEU A 291 -9.03 10.01 4.91
CA LEU A 291 -7.99 9.15 5.49
C LEU A 291 -7.07 9.89 6.46
N SER A 292 -7.00 11.22 6.45
CA SER A 292 -6.16 11.95 7.42
C SER A 292 -6.70 11.85 8.85
N ARG A 293 -7.98 11.49 9.00
CA ARG A 293 -8.59 11.11 10.27
C ARG A 293 -8.11 9.73 10.68
N GLU A 294 -7.40 9.65 11.80
CA GLU A 294 -6.70 8.44 12.25
C GLU A 294 -7.64 7.25 12.46
N ASP A 295 -8.84 7.48 13.00
CA ASP A 295 -9.87 6.46 13.20
C ASP A 295 -10.33 5.85 11.87
N GLN A 296 -10.55 6.68 10.85
CA GLN A 296 -10.97 6.24 9.53
C GLN A 296 -9.84 5.52 8.77
N CYS A 297 -8.61 6.04 8.86
CA CYS A 297 -7.44 5.40 8.28
C CYS A 297 -7.22 4.00 8.85
N SER A 298 -7.25 3.90 10.18
CA SER A 298 -7.08 2.65 10.91
C SER A 298 -8.16 1.62 10.54
N ASP A 299 -9.43 2.05 10.52
CA ASP A 299 -10.55 1.18 10.12
C ASP A 299 -10.42 0.67 8.67
N VAL A 300 -10.05 1.53 7.72
CA VAL A 300 -9.80 1.12 6.33
C VAL A 300 -8.64 0.12 6.25
N CYS A 301 -7.53 0.40 6.94
CA CYS A 301 -6.36 -0.49 6.97
C CYS A 301 -6.69 -1.85 7.59
N VAL A 302 -7.49 -1.89 8.66
CA VAL A 302 -7.96 -3.14 9.28
C VAL A 302 -8.81 -3.96 8.33
N CYS A 303 -9.69 -3.33 7.56
CA CYS A 303 -10.51 -4.04 6.58
C CYS A 303 -9.71 -4.57 5.38
N LEU A 304 -8.59 -3.93 5.03
CA LEU A 304 -7.77 -4.26 3.87
C LEU A 304 -6.62 -5.21 4.19
N GLU A 305 -6.21 -5.29 5.46
CA GLU A 305 -4.99 -5.98 5.87
C GLU A 305 -3.73 -5.45 5.14
N GLY A 306 -2.56 -6.05 5.32
CA GLY A 306 -1.31 -5.44 4.83
C GLY A 306 -1.25 -5.34 3.29
N SER A 307 -1.60 -6.43 2.60
CA SER A 307 -1.45 -6.54 1.15
C SER A 307 -2.36 -5.60 0.34
N HIS A 308 -3.65 -5.47 0.70
CA HIS A 308 -4.54 -4.54 0.00
C HIS A 308 -4.39 -3.09 0.49
N THR A 309 -3.91 -2.87 1.73
CA THR A 309 -3.47 -1.54 2.18
C THR A 309 -2.33 -1.03 1.30
N LEU A 310 -1.37 -1.91 0.94
CA LEU A 310 -0.30 -1.56 0.01
C LEU A 310 -0.85 -1.21 -1.40
N CYS A 311 -1.89 -1.89 -1.87
CA CYS A 311 -2.53 -1.57 -3.15
C CYS A 311 -3.21 -0.19 -3.11
N LEU A 312 -3.93 0.12 -2.03
CA LEU A 312 -4.51 1.44 -1.81
C LEU A 312 -3.42 2.51 -1.76
N LEU A 313 -2.32 2.26 -1.03
CA LEU A 313 -1.16 3.15 -0.94
C LEU A 313 -0.58 3.47 -2.33
N GLY A 314 -0.34 2.45 -3.17
CA GLY A 314 0.17 2.64 -4.53
C GLY A 314 -0.79 3.43 -5.41
N ASN A 315 -2.09 3.17 -5.33
CA ASN A 315 -3.09 3.94 -6.06
C ASN A 315 -3.16 5.40 -5.61
N LEU A 316 -3.07 5.68 -4.30
CA LEU A 316 -3.03 7.06 -3.77
C LEU A 316 -1.77 7.81 -4.19
N ILE A 317 -0.60 7.16 -4.15
CA ILE A 317 0.68 7.76 -4.60
C ILE A 317 0.61 8.10 -6.10
N HIS A 318 0.15 7.17 -6.94
CA HIS A 318 0.02 7.41 -8.36
C HIS A 318 -1.01 8.51 -8.64
N LEU A 319 -2.14 8.52 -7.92
CA LEU A 319 -3.14 9.57 -8.09
C LEU A 319 -2.59 10.95 -7.70
N GLY A 320 -1.87 11.05 -6.57
CA GLY A 320 -1.22 12.29 -6.15
C GLY A 320 -0.19 12.78 -7.17
N HIS A 321 0.56 11.88 -7.80
CA HIS A 321 1.47 12.23 -8.90
C HIS A 321 0.74 12.81 -10.12
N LEU A 322 -0.48 12.36 -10.41
CA LEU A 322 -1.28 12.87 -11.52
C LEU A 322 -2.00 14.19 -11.19
N THR A 323 -2.20 14.51 -9.90
CA THR A 323 -2.91 15.71 -9.43
C THR A 323 -2.00 16.64 -8.62
N GLU A 324 -0.94 17.14 -9.26
CA GLU A 324 0.14 17.90 -8.61
C GLU A 324 -0.36 19.10 -7.78
N LYS A 325 -1.29 19.89 -8.32
CA LYS A 325 -1.83 21.08 -7.64
C LYS A 325 -2.49 20.74 -6.31
N VAL A 326 -3.32 19.71 -6.31
CA VAL A 326 -4.03 19.25 -5.11
C VAL A 326 -3.05 18.63 -4.11
N LEU A 327 -2.02 17.93 -4.60
CA LEU A 327 -0.96 17.39 -3.76
C LEU A 327 -0.17 18.51 -3.06
N GLU A 328 0.14 19.60 -3.76
CA GLU A 328 0.82 20.76 -3.16
C GLU A 328 0.00 21.38 -2.02
N GLU A 329 -1.31 21.53 -2.22
CA GLU A 329 -2.24 22.04 -1.19
C GLU A 329 -2.35 21.07 0.01
N GLU A 330 -2.44 19.76 -0.25
CA GLU A 330 -2.70 18.72 0.75
C GLU A 330 -1.45 17.96 1.21
N THR A 331 -0.25 18.50 0.99
CA THR A 331 1.03 17.79 1.24
C THR A 331 1.11 17.23 2.67
N GLY A 332 0.68 18.00 3.67
CA GLY A 332 0.71 17.57 5.07
C GLY A 332 -0.19 16.36 5.35
N HIS A 333 -1.44 16.40 4.89
CA HIS A 333 -2.37 15.29 5.03
C HIS A 333 -1.90 14.06 4.23
N PHE A 334 -1.40 14.26 3.01
CA PHE A 334 -0.86 13.19 2.17
C PHE A 334 0.29 12.45 2.88
N VAL A 335 1.28 13.19 3.40
CA VAL A 335 2.41 12.62 4.13
C VAL A 335 1.94 11.85 5.37
N SER A 336 1.00 12.41 6.13
CA SER A 336 0.42 11.76 7.31
C SER A 336 -0.27 10.44 6.96
N VAL A 337 -1.12 10.43 5.93
CA VAL A 337 -1.87 9.25 5.47
C VAL A 337 -0.92 8.15 5.04
N LEU A 338 0.07 8.46 4.19
CA LEU A 338 1.02 7.46 3.71
C LEU A 338 1.86 6.89 4.86
N THR A 339 2.27 7.73 5.82
CA THR A 339 3.02 7.30 7.00
C THR A 339 2.21 6.32 7.85
N GLN A 340 0.95 6.65 8.16
CA GLN A 340 0.06 5.78 8.94
C GLN A 340 -0.17 4.43 8.25
N MET A 341 -0.42 4.44 6.93
CA MET A 341 -0.63 3.22 6.16
C MET A 341 0.63 2.34 6.09
N LEU A 342 1.81 2.93 5.91
CA LEU A 342 3.08 2.21 5.92
C LEU A 342 3.37 1.61 7.31
N SER A 343 3.18 2.39 8.38
CA SER A 343 3.30 1.90 9.77
C SER A 343 2.32 0.77 10.07
N TYR A 344 1.11 0.80 9.49
CA TYR A 344 0.16 -0.30 9.60
C TYR A 344 0.69 -1.56 8.89
N CYS A 345 1.19 -1.44 7.66
CA CYS A 345 1.81 -2.54 6.92
C CYS A 345 3.02 -3.14 7.65
N GLN A 346 3.81 -2.31 8.35
CA GLN A 346 5.00 -2.74 9.09
C GLN A 346 4.68 -3.80 10.15
N LYS A 347 3.48 -3.80 10.74
CA LYS A 347 3.03 -4.80 11.73
C LYS A 347 3.11 -6.25 11.22
N TYR A 348 3.06 -6.42 9.90
CA TYR A 348 3.08 -7.73 9.27
C TYR A 348 4.46 -8.13 8.74
N VAL A 349 5.41 -7.19 8.70
CA VAL A 349 6.78 -7.41 8.22
C VAL A 349 7.57 -8.12 9.32
N SER A 350 8.05 -9.32 9.02
CA SER A 350 8.90 -10.10 9.91
C SER A 350 10.37 -9.99 9.51
N GLN A 351 11.26 -9.93 10.49
CA GLN A 351 12.70 -9.96 10.24
C GLN A 351 13.21 -11.37 9.92
N LYS A 352 12.45 -12.42 10.24
CA LYS A 352 12.89 -13.82 10.10
C LYS A 352 11.82 -14.71 9.47
N LYS A 353 12.29 -15.66 8.66
CA LYS A 353 11.48 -16.76 8.13
C LYS A 353 10.98 -17.64 9.29
N SER A 354 9.69 -17.91 9.30
CA SER A 354 9.03 -18.88 10.17
C SER A 354 7.98 -19.67 9.38
N ASN A 355 7.40 -20.70 9.99
CA ASN A 355 6.30 -21.47 9.39
C ASN A 355 5.00 -20.66 9.22
N LEU A 356 4.92 -19.46 9.83
CA LEU A 356 3.77 -18.55 9.76
C LEU A 356 4.02 -17.34 8.85
N THR A 357 5.15 -17.31 8.13
CA THR A 357 5.51 -16.21 7.25
C THR A 357 5.70 -16.67 5.82
N HIS A 358 5.26 -15.85 4.89
CA HIS A 358 5.40 -16.04 3.46
C HIS A 358 6.26 -14.94 2.83
N TRP A 359 6.75 -15.17 1.62
CA TRP A 359 7.53 -14.16 0.90
C TRP A 359 6.62 -13.21 0.12
N HIS A 360 6.80 -11.91 0.32
CA HIS A 360 6.10 -10.85 -0.39
C HIS A 360 7.11 -10.03 -1.24
N PRO A 361 6.86 -9.79 -2.54
CA PRO A 361 7.83 -9.14 -3.44
C PRO A 361 8.29 -7.73 -3.04
N VAL A 362 7.43 -6.99 -2.34
CA VAL A 362 7.71 -5.62 -1.84
C VAL A 362 8.11 -5.59 -0.34
N LEU A 363 7.40 -6.34 0.52
CA LEU A 363 7.52 -6.26 1.97
C LEU A 363 8.54 -7.25 2.58
N GLY A 364 8.95 -8.28 1.84
CA GLY A 364 9.86 -9.32 2.34
C GLY A 364 9.12 -10.43 3.07
N TRP A 365 9.64 -10.91 4.20
CA TRP A 365 8.95 -11.92 5.02
C TRP A 365 7.70 -11.30 5.66
N PHE A 366 6.54 -11.91 5.40
CA PHE A 366 5.23 -11.33 5.69
C PHE A 366 4.33 -12.34 6.40
N SER A 367 3.70 -11.93 7.50
CA SER A 367 2.94 -12.80 8.42
C SER A 367 1.45 -12.91 8.10
N GLN A 368 1.10 -12.98 6.81
CA GLN A 368 -0.26 -13.28 6.35
C GLN A 368 -0.27 -14.19 5.13
N THR A 369 -1.41 -14.82 4.86
CA THR A 369 -1.62 -15.67 3.69
C THR A 369 -1.48 -14.87 2.40
N VAL A 370 -0.79 -15.45 1.42
CA VAL A 370 -0.51 -14.80 0.14
C VAL A 370 -1.64 -15.03 -0.85
N ASP A 371 -2.15 -13.96 -1.44
CA ASP A 371 -2.99 -14.02 -2.64
C ASP A 371 -2.09 -14.13 -3.88
N TYR A 372 -2.19 -15.25 -4.60
CA TYR A 372 -1.37 -15.51 -5.79
C TYR A 372 -1.67 -14.54 -6.95
N GLY A 373 -2.92 -14.11 -7.13
CA GLY A 373 -3.27 -13.15 -8.20
C GLY A 373 -2.67 -11.77 -7.92
N LEU A 374 -2.62 -11.40 -6.64
CA LEU A 374 -1.99 -10.16 -6.21
C LEU A 374 -0.49 -10.12 -6.54
N ASN A 375 0.23 -11.23 -6.40
CA ASN A 375 1.66 -11.29 -6.71
C ASN A 375 1.99 -10.95 -8.18
N GLU A 376 1.15 -11.37 -9.13
CA GLU A 376 1.36 -11.06 -10.55
C GLU A 376 1.24 -9.56 -10.86
N SER A 377 0.46 -8.82 -10.05
CA SER A 377 0.28 -7.37 -10.19
C SER A 377 1.39 -6.55 -9.51
N MET A 378 2.24 -7.18 -8.69
CA MET A 378 3.29 -6.50 -7.92
C MET A 378 4.25 -5.65 -8.76
N PRO A 379 4.66 -6.03 -9.98
CA PRO A 379 5.50 -5.16 -10.82
C PRO A 379 4.83 -3.81 -11.15
N LEU A 380 3.51 -3.80 -11.35
CA LEU A 380 2.75 -2.57 -11.59
C LEU A 380 2.62 -1.75 -10.31
N LEU A 381 2.37 -2.42 -9.18
CA LEU A 381 2.30 -1.76 -7.88
C LEU A 381 3.64 -1.13 -7.49
N THR A 382 4.77 -1.83 -7.70
CA THR A 382 6.11 -1.27 -7.48
C THR A 382 6.35 -0.03 -8.33
N LYS A 383 5.90 0.00 -9.59
CA LYS A 383 5.97 1.22 -10.43
C LYS A 383 5.14 2.37 -9.86
N GLN A 384 3.97 2.09 -9.28
CA GLN A 384 3.18 3.11 -8.62
C GLN A 384 3.90 3.67 -7.38
N LEU A 385 4.44 2.80 -6.55
CA LEU A 385 5.21 3.18 -5.36
C LEU A 385 6.44 4.00 -5.74
N GLN A 386 7.11 3.68 -6.86
CA GLN A 386 8.26 4.42 -7.37
C GLN A 386 8.00 5.90 -7.62
N HIS A 387 6.75 6.31 -7.87
CA HIS A 387 6.44 7.73 -7.98
C HIS A 387 6.69 8.48 -6.66
N LEU A 388 6.66 7.82 -5.50
CA LEU A 388 6.91 8.46 -4.20
C LEU A 388 8.34 9.02 -4.11
N TRP A 389 9.34 8.26 -4.55
CA TRP A 389 10.74 8.71 -4.61
C TRP A 389 11.17 9.13 -6.03
N GLY A 390 10.20 9.46 -6.88
CA GLY A 390 10.45 10.07 -8.17
C GLY A 390 10.88 11.53 -8.02
N VAL A 391 11.76 12.01 -8.90
CA VAL A 391 12.28 13.38 -8.91
C VAL A 391 11.19 14.43 -8.74
N HIS A 392 10.07 14.26 -9.45
CA HIS A 392 8.96 15.19 -9.42
C HIS A 392 8.29 15.26 -8.03
N MET A 393 7.97 14.10 -7.43
CA MET A 393 7.39 14.02 -6.09
C MET A 393 8.33 14.59 -5.02
N ILE A 394 9.62 14.27 -5.09
CA ILE A 394 10.64 14.80 -4.17
C ILE A 394 10.68 16.33 -4.23
N ARG A 395 10.59 16.92 -5.44
CA ARG A 395 10.55 18.38 -5.61
C ARG A 395 9.34 19.03 -4.96
N ILE A 396 8.18 18.37 -4.98
CA ILE A 396 6.97 18.84 -4.30
C ILE A 396 7.14 18.72 -2.79
N LEU A 397 7.48 17.53 -2.29
CA LEU A 397 7.55 17.27 -0.85
C LEU A 397 8.64 18.12 -0.19
N PHE A 398 9.85 18.15 -0.74
CA PHE A 398 10.98 18.93 -0.23
C PHE A 398 11.04 20.36 -0.81
N ARG A 399 9.94 20.92 -1.30
CA ARG A 399 9.91 22.26 -1.90
C ARG A 399 10.55 23.33 -1.01
N GLU A 400 10.25 23.32 0.29
CA GLU A 400 10.81 24.27 1.27
C GLU A 400 12.35 24.17 1.35
N VAL A 401 12.88 22.95 1.40
CA VAL A 401 14.34 22.69 1.44
C VAL A 401 15.01 23.05 0.11
N LEU A 402 14.38 22.67 -1.01
CA LEU A 402 14.96 22.79 -2.35
C LEU A 402 14.88 24.21 -2.92
N SER A 403 13.86 25.00 -2.53
CA SER A 403 13.67 26.38 -2.99
C SER A 403 14.76 27.34 -2.49
N LYS A 404 15.46 26.96 -1.42
CA LYS A 404 16.57 27.75 -0.88
C LYS A 404 17.73 27.79 -1.88
N LYS A 405 18.13 29.00 -2.28
CA LYS A 405 19.40 29.22 -2.97
C LYS A 405 20.52 29.04 -1.97
N LEU A 406 21.44 28.13 -2.26
CA LEU A 406 22.72 28.07 -1.55
C LEU A 406 23.48 29.32 -1.98
N ALA A 407 23.91 30.15 -1.02
CA ALA A 407 24.60 31.40 -1.36
C ALA A 407 25.91 31.08 -2.08
N GLU A 408 26.02 31.52 -3.32
CA GLU A 408 27.25 31.49 -4.13
C GLU A 408 27.95 32.85 -3.97
N ASN A 409 29.25 32.86 -3.65
CA ASN A 409 30.02 34.09 -3.70
C ASN A 409 30.26 34.51 -5.16
N PRO A 410 30.07 35.78 -5.52
CA PRO A 410 30.65 36.36 -6.73
C PRO A 410 32.07 36.81 -6.41
N ASP A 411 33.07 35.94 -6.57
CA ASP A 411 34.46 36.34 -6.37
C ASP A 411 35.20 36.60 -7.69
N VAL A 412 35.71 37.84 -7.76
CA VAL A 412 36.96 38.27 -8.40
C VAL A 412 37.08 38.03 -9.92
N SER A 413 36.96 39.14 -10.65
CA SER A 413 37.35 39.32 -12.04
C SER A 413 38.74 38.75 -12.35
N VAL A 414 38.80 37.69 -13.15
CA VAL A 414 40.03 37.27 -13.85
C VAL A 414 39.80 37.39 -15.35
N VAL A 415 40.68 38.19 -15.96
CA VAL A 415 40.73 38.59 -17.35
C VAL A 415 40.88 37.38 -18.27
N THR A 416 40.00 37.27 -19.26
CA THR A 416 40.08 36.30 -20.37
C THR A 416 40.98 36.80 -21.49
N THR A 417 41.96 35.99 -21.91
CA THR A 417 42.55 36.01 -23.26
C THR A 417 42.15 34.73 -24.01
N PRO A 418 41.78 34.81 -25.31
CA PRO A 418 41.28 33.64 -26.04
C PRO A 418 42.37 32.98 -26.91
N SER A 419 42.36 31.66 -26.98
CA SER A 419 42.98 30.91 -28.09
C SER A 419 42.07 29.78 -28.59
N SER A 420 41.82 29.84 -29.90
CA SER A 420 41.23 28.88 -30.85
C SER A 420 42.12 27.62 -31.02
N SER A 421 41.73 26.39 -31.43
CA SER A 421 40.65 25.77 -32.22
C SER A 421 40.77 24.20 -32.10
N PRO A 422 40.27 23.30 -32.99
CA PRO A 422 39.00 22.57 -32.85
C PRO A 422 39.08 21.01 -32.80
N GLN A 423 37.99 20.42 -32.26
CA GLN A 423 37.28 19.14 -32.54
C GLN A 423 38.02 17.85 -32.98
N ASN A 424 37.70 16.74 -32.29
CA ASN A 424 37.22 15.53 -32.97
C ASN A 424 36.31 14.65 -32.06
N ASN A 425 35.21 14.19 -32.64
CA ASN A 425 34.11 13.41 -32.03
C ASN A 425 34.31 11.90 -32.15
N LEU A 426 33.76 11.11 -31.21
CA LEU A 426 33.00 9.88 -31.46
C LEU A 426 32.08 9.55 -30.23
N PRO A 427 30.86 9.00 -30.42
CA PRO A 427 29.79 9.10 -29.41
C PRO A 427 29.33 7.74 -28.88
N MET A 428 29.55 7.46 -27.59
CA MET A 428 28.71 6.55 -26.79
C MET A 428 29.10 6.63 -25.29
N LYS A 429 28.75 7.74 -24.61
CA LYS A 429 28.84 7.87 -23.14
C LYS A 429 28.03 9.05 -22.56
N ASN A 430 26.99 9.52 -23.28
CA ASN A 430 26.37 10.82 -23.03
C ASN A 430 25.01 10.82 -22.30
N LEU A 431 24.70 9.81 -21.47
CA LEU A 431 23.51 9.87 -20.60
C LEU A 431 23.81 10.24 -19.13
N PHE A 432 25.00 9.94 -18.61
CA PHE A 432 25.36 10.25 -17.22
C PHE A 432 26.02 11.62 -17.04
N LYS A 433 26.53 12.24 -18.11
CA LYS A 433 27.39 13.43 -18.00
C LYS A 433 26.65 14.79 -17.97
N ARG A 434 25.34 14.82 -18.28
CA ARG A 434 24.58 16.07 -18.42
C ARG A 434 23.92 16.59 -17.14
N ALA A 435 23.99 15.84 -16.03
CA ALA A 435 23.55 16.30 -14.71
C ALA A 435 24.69 16.89 -13.86
N PHE A 436 25.95 16.53 -14.11
CA PHE A 436 27.05 16.75 -13.15
C PHE A 436 27.87 18.04 -13.27
N GLN A 437 27.64 18.92 -14.25
CA GLN A 437 28.58 20.01 -14.56
C GLN A 437 28.18 21.43 -14.12
N LYS A 438 27.43 21.62 -13.02
CA LYS A 438 27.02 22.99 -12.59
C LYS A 438 27.22 23.38 -11.12
N SER A 439 28.08 22.74 -10.34
CA SER A 439 28.28 23.13 -8.92
C SER A 439 29.74 23.41 -8.53
N ALA A 440 30.41 24.30 -9.27
CA ALA A 440 31.82 24.66 -9.09
C ALA A 440 32.08 25.91 -8.21
N SER A 441 31.14 26.31 -7.34
CA SER A 441 31.35 27.40 -6.35
C SER A 441 31.21 26.88 -4.93
N VAL A 442 32.09 27.35 -4.03
CA VAL A 442 32.13 26.98 -2.60
C VAL A 442 30.84 27.44 -1.94
N ARG A 443 29.99 26.49 -1.54
CA ARG A 443 28.72 26.77 -0.86
C ARG A 443 29.01 27.04 0.61
N HIS A 444 28.55 28.17 1.14
CA HIS A 444 28.71 28.50 2.56
C HIS A 444 27.71 27.69 3.44
N ILE A 445 27.82 26.35 3.42
CA ILE A 445 27.07 25.41 4.28
C ILE A 445 27.80 25.21 5.64
N LEU A 446 29.00 25.78 5.80
CA LEU A 446 29.97 25.41 6.84
C LEU A 446 29.87 26.19 8.16
N LYS A 447 29.01 27.22 8.26
CA LYS A 447 28.75 27.89 9.55
C LYS A 447 27.32 27.61 10.00
N PRO A 448 27.11 27.10 11.22
CA PRO A 448 25.79 27.05 11.83
C PRO A 448 25.32 28.50 12.03
N ILE A 449 24.58 29.03 11.06
CA ILE A 449 24.01 30.39 11.17
C ILE A 449 22.83 30.38 12.14
N GLY A 450 22.29 29.18 12.47
CA GLY A 450 21.13 29.01 13.33
C GLY A 450 19.91 29.76 12.79
N GLY A 451 18.88 29.90 13.60
CA GLY A 451 17.78 30.82 13.34
C GLY A 451 16.47 30.19 12.88
N LYS A 452 16.42 28.89 12.60
CA LYS A 452 15.14 28.18 12.39
C LYS A 452 14.61 27.62 13.70
N ARG A 453 13.39 28.00 14.07
CA ARG A 453 12.73 27.45 15.26
C ARG A 453 12.20 26.05 14.98
N VAL A 454 12.41 25.13 15.92
CA VAL A 454 12.05 23.70 15.79
C VAL A 454 10.54 23.49 15.68
N ASP A 455 9.76 24.35 16.31
CA ASP A 455 8.29 24.38 16.30
C ASP A 455 7.70 25.05 15.05
N SER A 456 8.53 25.59 14.15
CA SER A 456 8.05 26.22 12.92
C SER A 456 7.38 25.20 12.00
N GLN A 457 6.32 25.64 11.31
CA GLN A 457 5.55 24.79 10.41
C GLN A 457 6.41 24.21 9.28
N GLU A 458 7.41 24.97 8.79
CA GLU A 458 8.37 24.51 7.80
C GLU A 458 9.18 23.31 8.31
N VAL A 459 9.72 23.39 9.53
CA VAL A 459 10.51 22.32 10.15
C VAL A 459 9.66 21.08 10.41
N GLN A 460 8.44 21.26 10.92
CA GLN A 460 7.53 20.13 11.15
C GLN A 460 7.16 19.42 9.85
N LYS A 461 6.92 20.16 8.75
CA LYS A 461 6.67 19.56 7.43
C LYS A 461 7.85 18.72 6.95
N VAL A 462 9.07 19.27 6.98
CA VAL A 462 10.28 18.55 6.55
C VAL A 462 10.52 17.30 7.41
N CYS A 463 10.36 17.40 8.73
CA CYS A 463 10.51 16.26 9.62
C CYS A 463 9.49 15.16 9.31
N ASN A 464 8.21 15.51 9.11
CA ASN A 464 7.16 14.54 8.77
C ASN A 464 7.45 13.83 7.44
N ILE A 465 7.99 14.54 6.44
CA ILE A 465 8.43 13.95 5.18
C ILE A 465 9.59 12.98 5.42
N CYS A 466 10.56 13.34 6.26
CA CYS A 466 11.65 12.43 6.61
C CYS A 466 11.16 11.18 7.33
N VAL A 467 10.19 11.31 8.25
CA VAL A 467 9.53 10.17 8.91
C VAL A 467 8.83 9.28 7.89
N LEU A 468 8.13 9.84 6.89
CA LEU A 468 7.52 9.07 5.81
C LEU A 468 8.56 8.20 5.08
N TYR A 469 9.67 8.79 4.64
CA TYR A 469 10.70 8.02 3.93
C TYR A 469 11.42 7.02 4.82
N GLN A 470 11.64 7.33 6.10
CA GLN A 470 12.16 6.34 7.06
C GLN A 470 11.20 5.16 7.25
N THR A 471 9.91 5.43 7.39
CA THR A 471 8.86 4.41 7.49
C THR A 471 8.81 3.57 6.20
N ALA A 472 8.97 4.20 5.03
CA ALA A 472 9.06 3.49 3.76
C ALA A 472 10.30 2.59 3.66
N LEU A 473 11.47 3.07 4.11
CA LEU A 473 12.74 2.33 4.10
C LEU A 473 12.75 1.12 5.04
N THR A 474 11.99 1.17 6.14
CA THR A 474 11.85 0.06 7.10
C THR A 474 10.72 -0.90 6.73
N THR A 475 9.66 -0.41 6.07
CA THR A 475 8.51 -1.23 5.66
C THR A 475 8.73 -1.94 4.32
N LEU A 476 9.24 -1.23 3.31
CA LEU A 476 9.37 -1.72 1.93
C LEU A 476 10.74 -2.38 1.69
N THR A 477 11.06 -3.38 2.52
CA THR A 477 12.42 -3.94 2.66
C THR A 477 13.05 -4.42 1.34
N GLN A 478 12.26 -4.97 0.42
CA GLN A 478 12.78 -5.52 -0.85
C GLN A 478 13.12 -4.45 -1.89
N ILE A 479 12.56 -3.26 -1.75
CA ILE A 479 12.80 -2.13 -2.65
C ILE A 479 13.52 -0.97 -1.95
N ARG A 480 14.05 -1.21 -0.74
CA ARG A 480 14.82 -0.24 0.06
C ARG A 480 15.92 0.47 -0.76
N LEU A 481 16.70 -0.29 -1.53
CA LEU A 481 17.76 0.29 -2.38
C LEU A 481 17.21 1.18 -3.50
N GLN A 482 16.02 0.88 -4.04
CA GLN A 482 15.40 1.74 -5.06
C GLN A 482 14.97 3.08 -4.47
N ILE A 483 14.46 3.07 -3.23
CA ILE A 483 14.09 4.29 -2.49
C ILE A 483 15.32 5.15 -2.25
N LEU A 484 16.41 4.57 -1.72
CA LEU A 484 17.67 5.29 -1.47
C LEU A 484 18.22 5.90 -2.76
N THR A 485 18.32 5.12 -3.83
CA THR A 485 18.79 5.62 -5.14
C THR A 485 17.89 6.74 -5.69
N GLY A 486 16.57 6.66 -5.50
CA GLY A 486 15.64 7.71 -5.92
C GLY A 486 15.84 9.02 -5.16
N LEU A 487 16.02 8.94 -3.83
CA LEU A 487 16.27 10.09 -2.98
C LEU A 487 17.63 10.75 -3.27
N THR A 488 18.64 9.96 -3.64
CA THR A 488 19.98 10.45 -3.97
C THR A 488 20.12 10.93 -5.41
N TYR A 489 19.10 10.76 -6.26
CA TYR A 489 19.16 11.17 -7.67
C TYR A 489 19.13 12.69 -7.86
N LEU A 490 18.59 13.43 -6.90
CA LEU A 490 18.59 14.89 -6.90
C LEU A 490 19.84 15.41 -6.18
N ASP A 491 20.87 15.79 -6.95
CA ASP A 491 22.20 16.18 -6.45
C ASP A 491 22.18 17.24 -5.34
N ASP A 492 21.22 18.17 -5.40
CA ASP A 492 21.09 19.27 -4.44
C ASP A 492 20.28 18.92 -3.18
N LEU A 493 19.59 17.77 -3.13
CA LEU A 493 18.73 17.44 -1.99
C LEU A 493 19.53 17.26 -0.71
N LEU A 494 20.55 16.40 -0.72
CA LEU A 494 21.32 16.08 0.48
C LEU A 494 22.13 17.28 1.02
N PRO A 495 22.81 18.08 0.18
CA PRO A 495 23.51 19.27 0.65
C PRO A 495 22.56 20.31 1.25
N LYS A 496 21.37 20.52 0.64
CA LYS A 496 20.37 21.43 1.18
C LYS A 496 19.72 20.90 2.45
N LEU A 497 19.49 19.59 2.54
CA LEU A 497 19.00 18.95 3.77
C LEU A 497 20.03 19.07 4.90
N TRP A 498 21.33 18.91 4.61
CA TRP A 498 22.39 19.15 5.58
C TRP A 498 22.43 20.62 6.04
N ALA A 499 22.37 21.57 5.10
CA ALA A 499 22.29 22.98 5.43
C ALA A 499 21.07 23.29 6.33
N PHE A 500 19.92 22.67 6.01
CA PHE A 500 18.71 22.78 6.82
C PHE A 500 18.92 22.24 8.24
N ILE A 501 19.55 21.07 8.39
CA ILE A 501 19.92 20.49 9.70
C ILE A 501 20.81 21.45 10.51
N CYS A 502 21.80 22.10 9.87
CA CYS A 502 22.71 23.05 10.53
C CYS A 502 22.02 24.34 11.01
N GLU A 503 20.91 24.74 10.40
CA GLU A 503 20.17 25.97 10.72
C GLU A 503 19.17 25.84 11.86
N LEU A 504 18.89 24.61 12.31
CA LEU A 504 17.94 24.36 13.38
C LEU A 504 18.42 24.93 14.72
N GLY A 505 17.50 25.52 15.48
CA GLY A 505 17.78 26.05 16.81
C GLY A 505 18.50 27.41 16.84
N PRO A 506 18.58 28.03 18.02
CA PRO A 506 19.04 29.41 18.19
C PRO A 506 20.55 29.61 18.02
N GLN A 507 21.37 28.57 18.21
CA GLN A 507 22.84 28.62 18.11
C GLN A 507 23.42 27.71 17.01
N GLY A 508 22.56 27.13 16.16
CA GLY A 508 22.94 26.13 15.15
C GLY A 508 22.75 24.68 15.60
N GLY A 509 22.25 23.84 14.67
CA GLY A 509 21.44 22.66 14.99
C GLY A 509 22.17 21.42 15.46
N LEU A 510 23.50 21.35 15.33
CA LEU A 510 24.23 20.11 15.66
C LEU A 510 24.20 19.78 17.16
N LYS A 511 24.18 20.81 18.04
CA LYS A 511 24.01 20.60 19.49
C LYS A 511 22.61 20.10 19.85
N LEU A 512 21.58 20.58 19.14
CA LEU A 512 20.20 20.15 19.35
C LEU A 512 20.06 18.63 19.19
N PHE A 513 20.65 18.03 18.16
CA PHE A 513 20.60 16.56 17.99
C PHE A 513 21.29 15.79 19.12
N LEU A 514 22.36 16.34 19.71
CA LEU A 514 23.02 15.73 20.87
C LEU A 514 22.17 15.83 22.15
N GLU A 515 21.28 16.83 22.24
CA GLU A 515 20.30 16.97 23.32
C GLU A 515 19.09 16.05 23.10
N CYS A 516 18.67 15.85 21.85
CA CYS A 516 17.63 14.88 21.49
C CYS A 516 17.99 13.45 21.89
N LEU A 517 19.26 13.10 22.01
CA LEU A 517 19.68 11.78 22.54
C LEU A 517 19.29 11.57 24.01
N SER A 518 19.14 12.65 24.78
CA SER A 518 18.83 12.61 26.21
C SER A 518 17.34 12.82 26.51
N ASN A 519 16.54 13.23 25.52
CA ASN A 519 15.13 13.55 25.66
C ASN A 519 14.30 12.65 24.74
N ASP A 520 13.37 11.87 25.29
CA ASP A 520 12.48 10.99 24.50
C ASP A 520 11.11 11.64 24.27
N THR A 521 11.08 12.73 23.50
CA THR A 521 9.83 13.39 23.06
C THR A 521 9.50 13.05 21.62
N GLU A 522 8.25 13.24 21.19
CA GLU A 522 7.88 13.02 19.79
C GLU A 522 8.64 13.94 18.84
N GLU A 523 8.86 15.21 19.22
CA GLU A 523 9.67 16.15 18.44
C GLU A 523 11.11 15.67 18.28
N SER A 524 11.70 15.14 19.36
CA SER A 524 13.06 14.59 19.33
C SER A 524 13.18 13.42 18.36
N ARG A 525 12.20 12.49 18.35
CA ARG A 525 12.17 11.34 17.45
C ARG A 525 12.04 11.77 15.99
N ARG A 526 11.19 12.76 15.71
CA ARG A 526 11.03 13.34 14.36
C ARG A 526 12.31 14.00 13.84
N LEU A 527 13.01 14.74 14.70
CA LEU A 527 14.31 15.31 14.36
C LEU A 527 15.34 14.21 14.09
N LEU A 528 15.45 13.23 14.99
CA LEU A 528 16.38 12.11 14.81
C LEU A 528 16.08 11.33 13.52
N ALA A 529 14.81 11.11 13.15
CA ALA A 529 14.44 10.48 11.88
C ALA A 529 14.97 11.25 10.65
N MET A 530 14.97 12.59 10.68
CA MET A 530 15.60 13.40 9.63
C MET A 530 17.11 13.17 9.55
N LEU A 531 17.79 13.07 10.70
CA LEU A 531 19.22 12.73 10.72
C LEU A 531 19.48 11.31 10.19
N VAL A 532 18.67 10.32 10.58
CA VAL A 532 18.77 8.95 10.07
C VAL A 532 18.62 8.92 8.55
N LEU A 533 17.64 9.63 7.99
CA LEU A 533 17.43 9.68 6.54
C LEU A 533 18.61 10.33 5.82
N PHE A 534 19.11 11.44 6.35
CA PHE A 534 20.30 12.08 5.81
C PHE A 534 21.50 11.12 5.81
N CYS A 535 21.77 10.43 6.92
CA CYS A 535 22.87 9.47 7.02
C CYS A 535 22.71 8.28 6.05
N ASP A 536 21.54 7.67 5.99
CA ASP A 536 21.28 6.52 5.11
C ASP A 536 21.45 6.88 3.62
N CYS A 537 20.90 8.02 3.19
CA CYS A 537 21.03 8.48 1.82
C CYS A 537 22.46 8.91 1.48
N SER A 538 23.14 9.63 2.38
CA SER A 538 24.51 10.08 2.14
C SER A 538 25.49 8.90 2.10
N ARG A 539 25.31 7.93 2.99
CA ARG A 539 26.05 6.67 2.97
C ARG A 539 25.86 5.92 1.68
N HIS A 540 24.61 5.77 1.22
CA HIS A 540 24.31 5.10 -0.04
C HIS A 540 25.01 5.78 -1.21
N LEU A 541 24.85 7.12 -1.34
CA LEU A 541 25.46 7.90 -2.40
C LEU A 541 26.99 7.79 -2.42
N ILE A 542 27.66 8.06 -1.30
CA ILE A 542 29.12 8.09 -1.26
C ILE A 542 29.73 6.69 -1.40
N THR A 543 28.97 5.63 -1.10
CA THR A 543 29.41 4.26 -1.38
C THR A 543 29.40 3.93 -2.87
N ILE A 544 28.46 4.48 -3.65
CA ILE A 544 28.35 4.19 -5.08
C ILE A 544 29.25 5.05 -5.97
N LEU A 545 29.66 6.23 -5.50
CA LEU A 545 30.56 7.12 -6.27
C LEU A 545 32.00 6.58 -6.29
N ASP A 546 32.71 6.83 -7.38
CA ASP A 546 34.14 6.53 -7.47
C ASP A 546 35.03 7.62 -6.83
N ASP A 547 36.34 7.40 -6.80
CA ASP A 547 37.28 8.35 -6.18
C ASP A 547 37.38 9.68 -6.95
N ILE A 548 37.24 9.67 -8.29
CA ILE A 548 37.27 10.91 -9.09
C ILE A 548 36.03 11.74 -8.77
N GLU A 549 34.87 11.09 -8.77
CA GLU A 549 33.56 11.68 -8.46
C GLU A 549 33.53 12.31 -7.05
N VAL A 550 34.14 11.66 -6.05
CA VAL A 550 34.17 12.17 -4.67
C VAL A 550 35.24 13.25 -4.46
N TYR A 551 36.48 13.02 -4.88
CA TYR A 551 37.60 13.90 -4.51
C TYR A 551 37.84 15.04 -5.49
N GLU A 552 37.60 14.82 -6.78
CA GLU A 552 37.94 15.77 -7.83
C GLU A 552 36.69 16.51 -8.31
N GLU A 553 35.65 15.77 -8.69
CA GLU A 553 34.38 16.37 -9.12
C GLU A 553 33.56 16.88 -7.92
N GLN A 554 33.76 16.30 -6.73
CA GLN A 554 33.05 16.64 -5.49
C GLN A 554 31.53 16.62 -5.69
N ILE A 555 31.05 15.50 -6.25
CA ILE A 555 29.64 15.26 -6.51
C ILE A 555 28.84 15.30 -5.21
N SER A 556 27.75 16.06 -5.24
CA SER A 556 26.86 16.37 -4.12
C SER A 556 27.52 17.10 -2.95
N PHE A 557 28.63 16.63 -2.38
CA PHE A 557 29.28 17.25 -1.23
C PHE A 557 30.68 17.78 -1.57
N LYS A 558 31.00 18.96 -1.05
CA LYS A 558 32.37 19.47 -1.00
C LYS A 558 33.17 18.75 0.07
N LEU A 559 34.48 18.62 -0.12
CA LEU A 559 35.35 17.99 0.88
C LEU A 559 35.26 18.68 2.26
N GLU A 560 35.14 20.00 2.29
CA GLU A 560 34.94 20.78 3.53
C GLU A 560 33.62 20.44 4.23
N GLU A 561 32.56 20.16 3.46
CA GLU A 561 31.27 19.71 4.00
C GLU A 561 31.42 18.32 4.61
N LEU A 562 32.16 17.41 3.96
CA LEU A 562 32.47 16.08 4.49
C LEU A 562 33.30 16.15 5.78
N VAL A 563 34.23 17.09 5.91
CA VAL A 563 34.97 17.34 7.16
C VAL A 563 34.00 17.76 8.28
N THR A 564 33.07 18.67 7.99
CA THR A 564 32.10 19.14 8.99
C THR A 564 31.13 18.03 9.41
N ILE A 565 30.62 17.26 8.44
CA ILE A 565 29.74 16.12 8.68
C ILE A 565 30.46 15.07 9.53
N SER A 566 31.67 14.67 9.14
CA SER A 566 32.44 13.67 9.89
C SER A 566 32.78 14.11 11.31
N ALA A 567 33.13 15.39 11.53
CA ALA A 567 33.34 15.92 12.89
C ALA A 567 32.10 15.76 13.77
N PHE A 568 30.93 16.11 13.24
CA PHE A 568 29.66 15.96 13.94
C PHE A 568 29.34 14.49 14.23
N LEU A 569 29.38 13.62 13.22
CA LEU A 569 29.06 12.20 13.38
C LEU A 569 30.01 11.53 14.36
N ASN A 570 31.31 11.86 14.31
CA ASN A 570 32.32 11.31 15.22
C ASN A 570 32.03 11.71 16.67
N CYS A 571 31.62 12.97 16.90
CA CYS A 571 31.16 13.44 18.21
C CYS A 571 29.88 12.74 18.66
N PHE A 572 28.90 12.61 17.76
CA PHE A 572 27.58 12.04 18.04
C PHE A 572 27.67 10.56 18.42
N VAL A 573 28.38 9.75 17.62
CA VAL A 573 28.58 8.33 17.89
C VAL A 573 29.41 8.13 19.17
N PHE A 574 30.46 8.94 19.38
CA PHE A 574 31.22 8.92 20.63
C PHE A 574 30.32 9.17 21.84
N LYS A 575 29.44 10.18 21.79
CA LYS A 575 28.50 10.47 22.88
C LYS A 575 27.53 9.31 23.12
N MET A 576 26.94 8.74 22.07
CA MET A 576 26.03 7.57 22.19
C MET A 576 26.71 6.38 22.89
N VAL A 577 27.99 6.15 22.62
CA VAL A 577 28.75 5.05 23.22
C VAL A 577 29.19 5.40 24.64
N TRP A 578 29.81 6.56 24.82
CA TRP A 578 30.49 6.94 26.07
C TRP A 578 29.52 7.29 27.21
N ASP A 579 28.37 7.88 26.87
CA ASP A 579 27.29 8.17 27.81
C ASP A 579 26.43 6.91 28.11
N GLY A 580 26.75 5.76 27.51
CA GLY A 580 26.10 4.48 27.79
C GLY A 580 24.74 4.27 27.10
N ILE A 581 24.33 5.16 26.18
CA ILE A 581 23.05 5.09 25.46
C ILE A 581 22.96 3.79 24.64
N LEU A 582 24.07 3.39 24.01
CA LEU A 582 24.12 2.18 23.19
C LEU A 582 24.00 0.87 23.99
N GLU A 583 24.38 0.85 25.28
CA GLU A 583 24.45 -0.38 26.07
C GLU A 583 23.12 -1.12 26.18
N ASN A 584 22.01 -0.36 26.15
CA ASN A 584 20.64 -0.87 26.25
C ASN A 584 19.76 -0.51 25.04
N ALA A 585 20.36 -0.04 23.94
CA ALA A 585 19.62 0.46 22.79
C ALA A 585 18.78 -0.66 22.11
N LYS A 586 17.53 -0.34 21.81
CA LYS A 586 16.58 -1.20 21.08
C LYS A 586 15.74 -0.35 20.13
N GLY A 587 15.14 -0.98 19.12
CA GLY A 587 14.26 -0.30 18.17
C GLY A 587 14.93 0.91 17.51
N GLU A 588 14.23 2.04 17.52
CA GLU A 588 14.63 3.30 16.86
C GLU A 588 16.02 3.81 17.28
N THR A 589 16.40 3.69 18.57
CA THR A 589 17.72 4.13 19.04
C THR A 589 18.86 3.31 18.44
N LEU A 590 18.63 2.01 18.24
CA LEU A 590 19.61 1.12 17.64
C LEU A 590 19.70 1.35 16.12
N GLU A 591 18.57 1.61 15.46
CA GLU A 591 18.53 2.00 14.04
C GLU A 591 19.26 3.32 13.80
N LEU A 592 19.03 4.33 14.65
CA LEU A 592 19.76 5.59 14.65
C LEU A 592 21.27 5.36 14.74
N PHE A 593 21.72 4.53 15.70
CA PHE A 593 23.13 4.22 15.84
C PHE A 593 23.70 3.62 14.55
N HIS A 594 23.05 2.61 13.96
CA HIS A 594 23.54 1.96 12.74
C HIS A 594 23.62 2.90 11.54
N SER A 595 22.68 3.83 11.39
CA SER A 595 22.70 4.82 10.31
C SER A 595 23.83 5.83 10.48
N VAL A 596 23.96 6.41 11.68
CA VAL A 596 24.99 7.43 11.97
C VAL A 596 26.40 6.79 11.97
N HIS A 597 26.58 5.65 12.65
CA HIS A 597 27.85 4.91 12.68
C HIS A 597 28.24 4.43 11.29
N GLY A 598 27.29 3.85 10.55
CA GLY A 598 27.55 3.39 9.20
C GLY A 598 28.00 4.51 8.26
N TRP A 599 27.43 5.71 8.41
CA TRP A 599 27.86 6.85 7.62
C TRP A 599 29.24 7.37 8.04
N LEU A 600 29.50 7.45 9.35
CA LEU A 600 30.81 7.80 9.92
C LEU A 600 31.93 6.90 9.38
N MET A 601 31.70 5.58 9.36
CA MET A 601 32.73 4.63 8.93
C MET A 601 33.04 4.74 7.43
N VAL A 602 32.04 5.00 6.58
CA VAL A 602 32.30 5.22 5.14
C VAL A 602 33.16 6.46 4.94
N LEU A 603 32.91 7.55 5.68
CA LEU A 603 33.75 8.75 5.62
C LEU A 603 35.17 8.49 6.11
N TYR A 604 35.31 7.74 7.21
CA TYR A 604 36.62 7.36 7.73
C TYR A 604 37.41 6.51 6.73
N GLU A 605 36.78 5.48 6.15
CA GLU A 605 37.40 4.64 5.12
C GLU A 605 37.83 5.44 3.89
N ARG A 606 37.02 6.42 3.46
CA ARG A 606 37.38 7.33 2.36
C ARG A 606 38.59 8.17 2.72
N ASP A 607 38.61 8.80 3.90
CA ASP A 607 39.75 9.62 4.35
C ASP A 607 41.04 8.79 4.46
N CYS A 608 40.96 7.53 4.92
CA CYS A 608 42.09 6.61 4.95
C CYS A 608 42.64 6.28 3.55
N ARG A 609 41.77 6.20 2.53
CA ARG A 609 42.18 5.96 1.13
C ARG A 609 42.83 7.19 0.50
N ARG A 610 42.17 8.34 0.62
CA ARG A 610 42.68 9.63 0.16
C ARG A 610 42.23 10.71 1.13
N ARG A 611 43.23 11.26 1.82
CA ARG A 611 43.03 12.21 2.90
C ARG A 611 42.35 13.48 2.42
N PHE A 612 41.27 13.85 3.09
CA PHE A 612 40.58 15.14 2.96
C PHE A 612 40.41 15.85 4.31
N ALA A 613 40.52 15.13 5.43
CA ALA A 613 40.41 15.68 6.78
C ALA A 613 41.76 16.17 7.35
N PRO A 614 41.74 17.20 8.21
CA PRO A 614 42.95 17.73 8.85
C PRO A 614 43.57 16.74 9.84
N GLU A 615 44.76 17.07 10.37
CA GLU A 615 45.41 16.28 11.43
C GLU A 615 44.55 16.22 12.70
N ASP A 616 44.58 15.06 13.35
CA ASP A 616 43.83 14.75 14.58
C ASP A 616 42.30 14.87 14.49
N HIS A 617 41.73 15.05 13.29
CA HIS A 617 40.28 15.21 13.06
C HIS A 617 39.44 14.10 13.69
N TRP A 618 39.92 12.86 13.58
CA TRP A 618 39.22 11.68 14.06
C TRP A 618 39.39 11.44 15.57
N LEU A 619 40.36 12.09 16.22
CA LEU A 619 40.68 11.88 17.63
C LEU A 619 39.73 12.64 18.56
N ARG A 620 39.35 12.01 19.68
CA ARG A 620 38.54 12.66 20.72
C ARG A 620 39.42 13.19 21.86
N LYS A 621 39.61 14.52 21.86
CA LYS A 621 40.43 15.23 22.88
C LYS A 621 39.89 15.07 24.31
N ASP A 622 38.59 14.87 24.46
CA ASP A 622 37.92 14.70 25.77
C ASP A 622 38.22 13.32 26.40
N LEU A 623 38.64 12.34 25.61
CA LEU A 623 38.91 10.97 26.07
C LEU A 623 40.35 10.84 26.56
N LYS A 624 40.55 11.00 27.87
CA LYS A 624 41.87 10.73 28.50
C LYS A 624 42.17 9.23 28.46
N PRO A 625 43.34 8.80 27.94
CA PRO A 625 43.69 7.37 27.87
C PRO A 625 43.60 6.65 29.21
N ALA A 626 44.05 7.28 30.31
CA ALA A 626 43.98 6.72 31.65
C ALA A 626 42.54 6.36 32.09
N VAL A 627 41.55 7.18 31.70
CA VAL A 627 40.14 6.92 32.01
C VAL A 627 39.64 5.72 31.20
N LEU A 628 40.00 5.64 29.92
CA LEU A 628 39.66 4.49 29.08
C LEU A 628 40.26 3.19 29.63
N PHE A 629 41.54 3.18 30.02
CA PHE A 629 42.18 2.03 30.65
C PHE A 629 41.45 1.60 31.92
N GLN A 630 41.10 2.55 32.79
CA GLN A 630 40.38 2.26 34.02
C GLN A 630 38.99 1.66 33.77
N GLU A 631 38.27 2.15 32.75
CA GLU A 631 36.96 1.63 32.38
C GLU A 631 37.03 0.22 31.79
N LEU A 632 38.08 -0.08 31.00
CA LEU A 632 38.33 -1.42 30.47
C LEU A 632 38.73 -2.41 31.55
N ASP A 633 39.57 -1.98 32.51
CA ASP A 633 39.95 -2.80 33.66
C ASP A 633 38.75 -3.14 34.56
N LYS A 634 37.75 -2.24 34.60
CA LYS A 634 36.46 -2.45 35.28
C LYS A 634 35.43 -3.20 34.41
N GLU A 635 35.82 -3.71 33.25
CA GLU A 635 34.96 -4.43 32.29
C GLU A 635 33.67 -3.66 31.92
N ARG A 636 33.74 -2.33 31.84
CA ARG A 636 32.59 -1.49 31.50
C ARG A 636 32.25 -1.60 30.01
N LYS A 637 30.98 -1.87 29.71
CA LYS A 637 30.49 -2.10 28.33
C LYS A 637 30.77 -0.94 27.39
N ARG A 638 30.54 0.32 27.81
CA ARG A 638 30.85 1.52 26.99
C ARG A 638 32.28 1.54 26.45
N ALA A 639 33.27 1.11 27.22
CA ALA A 639 34.66 1.11 26.79
C ALA A 639 34.95 0.00 25.78
N GLN A 640 34.32 -1.16 25.96
CA GLN A 640 34.38 -2.27 24.98
C GLN A 640 33.70 -1.88 23.66
N LEU A 641 32.52 -1.26 23.73
CA LEU A 641 31.78 -0.78 22.56
C LEU A 641 32.55 0.31 21.81
N LEU A 642 33.26 1.18 22.52
CA LEU A 642 34.11 2.21 21.91
C LEU A 642 35.23 1.58 21.08
N LEU A 643 35.95 0.59 21.63
CA LEU A 643 36.98 -0.16 20.90
C LEU A 643 36.40 -0.96 19.73
N GLN A 644 35.18 -1.46 19.86
CA GLN A 644 34.52 -2.27 18.84
C GLN A 644 34.06 -1.42 17.64
N TYR A 645 33.43 -0.26 17.90
CA TYR A 645 32.73 0.49 16.87
C TYR A 645 33.51 1.71 16.36
N ILE A 646 34.29 2.38 17.20
CA ILE A 646 34.97 3.63 16.86
C ILE A 646 36.41 3.69 17.40
N PRO A 647 37.28 2.69 17.14
CA PRO A 647 38.64 2.67 17.67
C PRO A 647 39.51 3.84 17.18
N HIS A 648 39.17 4.43 16.01
CA HIS A 648 39.88 5.55 15.40
C HIS A 648 39.87 6.83 16.24
N VAL A 649 39.01 6.92 17.27
CA VAL A 649 38.97 8.07 18.18
C VAL A 649 40.11 8.11 19.19
N ILE A 650 40.86 7.01 19.30
CA ILE A 650 41.97 6.84 20.22
C ILE A 650 43.28 7.04 19.46
N PRO A 651 44.26 7.78 20.02
CA PRO A 651 45.58 7.89 19.42
C PRO A 651 46.22 6.51 19.19
N HIS A 652 46.76 6.27 18.00
CA HIS A 652 47.32 4.97 17.58
C HIS A 652 48.30 4.36 18.60
N LYS A 653 49.18 5.18 19.19
CA LYS A 653 50.12 4.77 20.24
C LYS A 653 49.41 4.13 21.45
N ASN A 654 48.26 4.67 21.84
CA ASN A 654 47.48 4.18 22.98
C ASN A 654 46.70 2.92 22.62
N VAL A 655 46.18 2.81 21.39
CA VAL A 655 45.55 1.57 20.88
C VAL A 655 46.55 0.42 20.90
N PHE A 656 47.79 0.65 20.48
CA PHE A 656 48.85 -0.37 20.54
C PHE A 656 49.16 -0.82 21.97
N LEU A 657 49.26 0.11 22.92
CA LEU A 657 49.47 -0.21 24.35
C LEU A 657 48.29 -0.99 24.93
N LEU A 658 47.05 -0.59 24.60
CA LEU A 658 45.82 -1.32 24.96
C LEU A 658 45.85 -2.76 24.46
N PHE A 659 46.16 -2.94 23.18
CA PHE A 659 46.24 -4.26 22.57
C PHE A 659 47.29 -5.14 23.25
N ARG A 660 48.50 -4.60 23.49
CA ARG A 660 49.56 -5.33 24.20
C ARG A 660 49.13 -5.75 25.61
N ASN A 661 48.46 -4.86 26.35
CA ASN A 661 47.96 -5.18 27.69
C ASN A 661 46.84 -6.25 27.66
N ILE A 662 45.93 -6.17 26.70
CA ILE A 662 44.85 -7.18 26.53
C ILE A 662 45.46 -8.54 26.22
N VAL A 663 46.39 -8.62 25.25
CA VAL A 663 47.08 -9.87 24.90
C VAL A 663 47.86 -10.43 26.08
N THR A 664 48.49 -9.57 26.89
CA THR A 664 49.23 -10.00 28.09
C THR A 664 48.28 -10.59 29.14
N LYS A 665 47.16 -9.91 29.44
CA LYS A 665 46.13 -10.43 30.36
C LYS A 665 45.46 -11.70 29.85
N GLU A 666 45.30 -11.85 28.54
CA GLU A 666 44.73 -13.06 27.93
C GLU A 666 45.70 -14.23 28.02
N LYS A 667 47.00 -14.00 27.77
CA LYS A 667 48.06 -14.99 28.03
C LYS A 667 48.12 -15.40 29.50
N GLU A 668 47.96 -14.44 30.42
CA GLU A 668 47.85 -14.71 31.86
C GLU A 668 46.63 -15.58 32.20
N LYS A 669 45.45 -15.24 31.69
CA LYS A 669 44.22 -16.03 31.89
C LYS A 669 44.31 -17.43 31.28
N LEU A 670 45.04 -17.60 30.18
CA LEU A 670 45.26 -18.89 29.51
C LEU A 670 46.42 -19.70 30.12
N GLY A 671 47.10 -19.18 31.14
CA GLY A 671 48.26 -19.84 31.77
C GLY A 671 49.51 -19.90 30.88
N LEU A 672 49.56 -19.08 29.82
CA LEU A 672 50.67 -18.98 28.85
C LEU A 672 51.73 -17.96 29.29
N VAL A 673 51.86 -17.70 30.59
CA VAL A 673 52.92 -16.86 31.14
C VAL A 673 54.17 -17.71 31.26
N GLU A 674 55.26 -17.27 30.65
CA GLU A 674 56.59 -17.87 30.85
C GLU A 674 56.97 -17.70 32.33
N THR A 675 56.61 -18.68 33.15
CA THR A 675 57.28 -18.91 34.42
C THR A 675 58.60 -19.61 34.08
N ASN A 676 59.72 -19.07 34.57
CA ASN A 676 61.09 -19.60 34.36
C ASN A 676 61.31 -21.05 34.89
N THR A 677 60.26 -21.84 35.12
CA THR A 677 60.32 -23.17 35.75
C THR A 677 59.41 -24.25 35.16
N ALA A 678 58.74 -24.07 34.02
CA ALA A 678 57.90 -25.13 33.43
C ALA A 678 58.27 -25.48 31.97
N SER A 679 58.53 -26.78 31.74
CA SER A 679 58.94 -27.38 30.46
C SER A 679 57.88 -27.22 29.34
N PRO A 680 58.25 -27.36 28.04
CA PRO A 680 57.42 -26.93 26.93
C PRO A 680 56.20 -27.85 26.79
N HIS A 681 55.01 -27.33 27.06
CA HIS A 681 53.78 -27.96 26.58
C HIS A 681 53.51 -27.49 25.16
N VAL A 682 53.38 -28.47 24.26
CA VAL A 682 53.10 -28.28 22.83
C VAL A 682 51.85 -27.42 22.67
N THR A 683 52.05 -26.20 22.15
CA THR A 683 51.00 -25.23 21.87
C THR A 683 50.15 -25.74 20.71
N HIS A 684 48.93 -26.20 21.00
CA HIS A 684 47.92 -26.42 19.95
C HIS A 684 47.32 -25.06 19.56
N ILE A 685 47.98 -24.36 18.63
CA ILE A 685 47.47 -23.09 18.09
C ILE A 685 46.25 -23.39 17.21
N THR A 686 45.07 -23.14 17.75
CA THR A 686 43.85 -23.15 16.94
C THR A 686 43.63 -21.73 16.41
N ILE A 687 44.15 -21.46 15.21
CA ILE A 687 43.94 -20.17 14.53
C ILE A 687 42.47 -20.08 14.09
N ARG A 688 41.66 -19.32 14.81
CA ARG A 688 40.34 -18.88 14.34
C ARG A 688 40.53 -17.79 13.28
N ARG A 689 40.78 -18.21 12.04
CA ARG A 689 41.03 -17.32 10.89
C ARG A 689 39.96 -16.21 10.72
N SER A 690 38.74 -16.43 11.20
CA SER A 690 37.64 -15.46 11.20
C SER A 690 37.88 -14.20 12.06
N GLU A 691 38.68 -14.28 13.12
CA GLU A 691 38.95 -13.13 14.01
C GLU A 691 40.20 -12.35 13.58
N CYS A 692 41.25 -13.02 13.06
CA CYS A 692 42.42 -12.33 12.51
C CYS A 692 42.11 -11.51 11.24
N LEU A 693 41.23 -12.01 10.35
CA LEU A 693 40.82 -11.27 9.16
C LEU A 693 40.04 -9.98 9.50
N ARG A 694 39.35 -9.92 10.65
CA ARG A 694 38.70 -8.70 11.13
C ARG A 694 39.69 -7.62 11.57
N MET A 695 40.86 -8.00 12.06
CA MET A 695 41.88 -7.04 12.52
C MET A 695 42.87 -6.64 11.42
N ALA A 696 43.13 -7.50 10.43
CA ALA A 696 43.98 -7.16 9.30
C ALA A 696 43.32 -6.25 8.26
N MET A 697 41.98 -6.09 8.29
CA MET A 697 41.28 -5.07 7.50
C MET A 697 41.23 -3.68 8.17
N ILE A 698 41.86 -3.51 9.34
CA ILE A 698 41.95 -2.24 10.09
C ILE A 698 43.29 -1.52 9.85
N SER A 699 44.15 -2.04 8.96
CA SER A 699 45.39 -1.37 8.53
C SER A 699 45.23 -0.62 7.22
#